data_AF-A0A841CUF3-F1
#
_entry.id   AF-A0A841CUF3-F1
#
_cell.length_a   1.000
_cell.length_b   1.000
_cell.length_c   1.000
_cell.angle_alpha   90.00
_cell.angle_beta   90.00
_cell.angle_gamma   90.00
#
_symmetry.space_group_name_H-M   'P 1'
#
loop_
_entity.id
_entity.type
_entity.pdbx_description
1 polymer ?
#
loop_
_entity_poly.entity_id
_entity_poly.type
_entity_poly.pdbx_seq_one_letter_code
_entity_poly.pdbx_strand_id
1 'polypeptide(L)'
;MNGIHRAGALVTASAGLVGVAGYLATLLMANLLTPAQFVDYSAAQSLLTTAGVAAAAMVPLPLARAVRACPAGSETRRDSTGFAVLVALLGGVVTAVVLTGLGLVLSTPGVAVALGAAGFAVFAISPVWGWLQGEARFGRYAVASVAEVVLRLVASVAAVALGLGAAGAVGGFVVGTVVVVWTGVMTMRGDLAWRPGLMRDRTRWGETGVLASTQFTLSVLIGCDVVLVAAIDGDSTAGASYQALAVMAKGPVYVAAAAALTGFPLLRNTAPEQAPEVVGAMLRSFTRLALPVTAIVATVPSALVLTVLPDRYSDAIGLLPWLAVAGFSFGAISALVMVLLGVGAHARCRAALAVATVVVTGSMCAGWYTAATTGLAVGVALGTSIAALVCAVLVRRFLPAHAVRALPRAAMSVAVLTVALLAAGFSTPLWLCVAVVAVLVALWPRREPRRRPGEFLDILHLGFEDPDMPGSGGGSLRTHEIDKRLVAAGHRVTVLTTRFPGCHDRVQDGVRYVHVGLGRGRTLIGRVVGYAVVLPFAARRHAADLVVEDFFAPVSTMAAPLWTGRPTVGVVQWLNARDKARQYHLPFHLVERFGVRHHRRLVAVSRGVADRLTAMNPRAHVEIIGNGVDPLAFAATPSDGADIVYIGRLEFVQKGLDLLLHAWASARHHVTGTLVVAGTGPGERRLRDMVADLGIADRVRFTGWVAGQDKYDLLARARLVVVPSRFETFGIVAVEALATGTPVLAFDIPCLREVVPGHSGELVAPFDVPAFTEALIRLHRTPKTDDRIRRARSFAETYDWDALAQRQAEFYHRAVHGKPVTDPAHTVRAQLADLGRRRAGRRPPRPVVIGDFGNGDTGEEAQLAAVLAGLDTDARPTVLSRNPDRITALHDVAARPLTLRHALRAIADSDGLVVVGGGAYGPGPSLVRLLPHVAAAGRHTGRDVVYVGIGVSDGSPRHVLHQLRRAAARGRVTVRDVSSLRVLDSTADVPCVGDLAWQLAPADPELVEEELRRAGVDPNRPLLLLAPGAGIDDTRTNRMIDTFAAAARRWTTNGGTVAAIALSDRDRRPTRTDAALAAHIADAAGLALPVVGPGLPPRIAKAAIARSDAVLGVRFHALVFALSTGTPCTGLAWEPETRALIEDHRLTTADDGRELIAWLDAITTPTTLPSARR
;
A
#
# COMPACT_ATOMS: atom_id res chain seq x y z
N MET A 1 -10.98 3.17 -15.70
CA MET A 1 -10.95 4.58 -15.24
C MET A 1 -9.71 5.38 -15.67
N ASN A 2 -8.61 4.75 -16.11
CA ASN A 2 -7.41 5.49 -16.54
C ASN A 2 -7.55 6.32 -17.83
N GLY A 3 -8.45 5.89 -18.72
CA GLY A 3 -8.94 6.73 -19.81
C GLY A 3 -9.54 8.03 -19.29
N ILE A 4 -10.24 8.01 -18.15
CA ILE A 4 -10.90 9.17 -17.49
C ILE A 4 -9.91 10.04 -16.72
N HIS A 5 -8.78 9.52 -16.22
CA HIS A 5 -7.75 10.35 -15.58
C HIS A 5 -6.83 11.07 -16.58
N ARG A 6 -6.39 10.40 -17.66
CA ARG A 6 -5.69 11.07 -18.76
C ARG A 6 -6.62 11.95 -19.58
N ALA A 7 -7.83 11.48 -19.88
CA ALA A 7 -8.88 12.32 -20.43
C ALA A 7 -9.24 13.46 -19.49
N GLY A 8 -9.30 13.21 -18.19
CA GLY A 8 -9.60 14.21 -17.18
C GLY A 8 -8.55 15.29 -17.20
N ALA A 9 -7.26 14.95 -17.21
CA ALA A 9 -6.18 15.91 -17.39
C ALA A 9 -6.26 16.66 -18.73
N LEU A 10 -6.59 15.97 -19.83
CA LEU A 10 -6.73 16.58 -21.16
C LEU A 10 -7.95 17.51 -21.25
N VAL A 11 -9.05 17.13 -20.59
CA VAL A 11 -10.28 17.89 -20.46
C VAL A 11 -10.06 19.10 -19.54
N THR A 12 -9.37 18.93 -18.41
CA THR A 12 -8.96 20.03 -17.52
C THR A 12 -8.04 21.01 -18.24
N ALA A 13 -7.04 20.50 -18.99
CA ALA A 13 -6.15 21.32 -19.79
C ALA A 13 -6.93 22.06 -20.91
N SER A 14 -7.86 21.38 -21.58
CA SER A 14 -8.71 22.02 -22.59
C SER A 14 -9.65 23.07 -22.00
N ALA A 15 -10.22 22.84 -20.81
CA ALA A 15 -11.05 23.82 -20.12
C ALA A 15 -10.23 25.04 -19.68
N GLY A 16 -9.00 24.82 -19.22
CA GLY A 16 -8.04 25.89 -18.94
C GLY A 16 -7.69 26.71 -20.19
N LEU A 17 -7.39 26.04 -21.31
CA LEU A 17 -7.12 26.68 -22.60
C LEU A 17 -8.33 27.46 -23.14
N VAL A 18 -9.54 26.91 -23.01
CA VAL A 18 -10.80 27.59 -23.35
C VAL A 18 -10.97 28.86 -22.52
N GLY A 19 -10.70 28.80 -21.21
CA GLY A 19 -10.72 29.97 -20.34
C GLY A 19 -9.70 31.04 -20.77
N VAL A 20 -8.44 30.64 -21.01
CA VAL A 20 -7.38 31.55 -21.48
C VAL A 20 -7.72 32.17 -22.84
N ALA A 21 -8.23 31.39 -23.78
CA ALA A 21 -8.65 31.90 -25.09
C ALA A 21 -9.86 32.85 -24.99
N GLY A 22 -10.80 32.58 -24.09
CA GLY A 22 -11.89 33.50 -23.76
C GLY A 22 -11.39 34.82 -23.18
N TYR A 23 -10.36 34.78 -22.33
CA TYR A 23 -9.70 35.98 -21.81
C TYR A 23 -9.01 36.80 -22.89
N LEU A 24 -8.23 36.15 -23.74
CA LEU A 24 -7.56 36.79 -24.88
C LEU A 24 -8.57 37.41 -25.83
N ALA A 25 -9.73 36.75 -26.04
CA ALA A 25 -10.81 37.28 -26.85
C ALA A 25 -11.35 38.62 -26.31
N THR A 26 -11.68 38.69 -25.02
CA THR A 26 -12.17 39.93 -24.40
C THR A 26 -11.13 41.05 -24.45
N LEU A 27 -9.84 40.73 -24.24
CA LEU A 27 -8.75 41.70 -24.35
C LEU A 27 -8.57 42.22 -25.78
N LEU A 28 -8.64 41.35 -26.78
CA LEU A 28 -8.61 41.74 -28.19
C LEU A 28 -9.80 42.65 -28.53
N MET A 29 -11.01 42.32 -28.07
CA MET A 29 -12.20 43.14 -28.30
C MET A 29 -12.10 44.51 -27.61
N ALA A 30 -11.51 44.60 -26.42
CA ALA A 30 -11.26 45.88 -25.73
C ALA A 30 -10.35 46.83 -26.53
N ASN A 31 -9.45 46.26 -27.35
CA ASN A 31 -8.57 47.02 -28.24
C ASN A 31 -9.25 47.37 -29.57
N LEU A 32 -10.04 46.45 -30.14
CA LEU A 32 -10.63 46.60 -31.47
C LEU A 32 -11.93 47.41 -31.51
N LEU A 33 -12.70 47.44 -30.41
CA LEU A 33 -13.98 48.15 -30.32
C LEU A 33 -13.84 49.54 -29.70
N THR A 34 -14.79 50.43 -30.00
CA THR A 34 -14.93 51.70 -29.25
C THR A 34 -15.46 51.42 -27.84
N PRO A 35 -15.30 52.34 -26.86
CA PRO A 35 -15.79 52.13 -25.50
C PRO A 35 -17.27 51.73 -25.42
N ALA A 36 -18.17 52.44 -26.14
CA ALA A 36 -19.60 52.12 -26.19
C ALA A 36 -19.87 50.74 -26.83
N GLN A 37 -19.18 50.41 -27.93
CA GLN A 37 -19.30 49.09 -28.56
C GLN A 37 -18.75 47.96 -27.67
N PHE A 38 -17.72 48.23 -26.89
CA PHE A 38 -17.16 47.27 -25.95
C PHE A 38 -18.11 47.01 -24.77
N VAL A 39 -18.82 48.04 -24.29
CA VAL A 39 -19.87 47.86 -23.27
C VAL A 39 -20.97 46.94 -23.76
N ASP A 40 -21.50 47.21 -24.96
CA ASP A 40 -22.50 46.37 -25.61
C ASP A 40 -22.01 44.92 -25.77
N TYR A 41 -20.78 44.74 -26.25
CA TYR A 41 -20.18 43.43 -26.41
C TYR A 41 -19.98 42.70 -25.08
N SER A 42 -19.50 43.37 -24.04
CA SER A 42 -19.22 42.79 -22.72
C SER A 42 -20.51 42.36 -22.00
N ALA A 43 -21.57 43.17 -22.11
CA ALA A 43 -22.90 42.83 -21.63
C ALA A 43 -23.47 41.61 -22.38
N ALA A 44 -23.41 41.62 -23.72
CA ALA A 44 -23.85 40.50 -24.55
C ALA A 44 -23.05 39.21 -24.24
N GLN A 45 -21.73 39.29 -24.09
CA GLN A 45 -20.88 38.16 -23.72
C GLN A 45 -21.25 37.58 -22.35
N SER A 46 -21.57 38.42 -21.37
CA SER A 46 -21.97 37.99 -20.03
C SER A 46 -23.33 37.27 -20.03
N LEU A 47 -24.28 37.78 -20.82
CA LEU A 47 -25.57 37.14 -21.03
C LEU A 47 -25.43 35.79 -21.78
N LEU A 48 -24.57 35.72 -22.79
CA LEU A 48 -24.27 34.47 -23.51
C LEU A 48 -23.59 33.43 -22.61
N THR A 49 -22.68 33.87 -21.74
CA THR A 49 -22.03 32.98 -20.77
C THR A 49 -23.06 32.37 -19.81
N THR A 50 -24.03 33.18 -19.37
CA THR A 50 -25.15 32.73 -18.53
C THR A 50 -26.03 31.71 -19.25
N ALA A 51 -26.38 31.98 -20.52
CA ALA A 51 -27.10 31.04 -21.37
C ALA A 51 -26.31 29.74 -21.59
N GLY A 52 -25.00 29.82 -21.78
CA GLY A 52 -24.12 28.66 -21.95
C GLY A 52 -24.04 27.75 -20.74
N VAL A 53 -23.98 28.30 -19.54
CA VAL A 53 -24.02 27.49 -18.31
C VAL A 53 -25.40 26.83 -18.14
N ALA A 54 -26.49 27.54 -18.45
CA ALA A 54 -27.83 26.96 -18.43
C ALA A 54 -27.95 25.78 -19.43
N ALA A 55 -27.48 25.97 -20.67
CA ALA A 55 -27.47 24.94 -21.70
C ALA A 55 -26.63 23.73 -21.28
N ALA A 56 -25.45 23.97 -20.68
CA ALA A 56 -24.55 22.93 -20.19
C ALA A 56 -25.10 22.15 -18.97
N ALA A 57 -26.04 22.72 -18.23
CA ALA A 57 -26.72 22.06 -17.12
C ALA A 57 -27.94 21.24 -17.56
N MET A 58 -28.70 21.73 -18.56
CA MET A 58 -29.97 21.14 -18.99
C MET A 58 -29.81 19.86 -19.83
N VAL A 59 -28.74 19.73 -20.61
CA VAL A 59 -28.68 18.74 -21.69
C VAL A 59 -27.51 17.74 -21.56
N PRO A 60 -26.26 18.17 -21.36
CA PRO A 60 -25.10 17.26 -21.39
C PRO A 60 -25.08 16.20 -20.29
N LEU A 61 -25.39 16.59 -19.05
CA LEU A 61 -25.27 15.72 -17.87
C LEU A 61 -26.28 14.55 -17.87
N PRO A 62 -27.58 14.79 -18.12
CA PRO A 62 -28.56 13.72 -18.26
C PRO A 62 -28.25 12.80 -19.45
N LEU A 63 -27.85 13.38 -20.59
CA LEU A 63 -27.54 12.63 -21.81
C LEU A 63 -26.29 11.75 -21.64
N ALA A 64 -25.21 12.27 -21.05
CA ALA A 64 -23.98 11.52 -20.84
C ALA A 64 -24.18 10.27 -19.98
N ARG A 65 -25.07 10.33 -18.98
CA ARG A 65 -25.43 9.16 -18.16
C ARG A 65 -26.16 8.11 -18.99
N ALA A 66 -27.18 8.50 -19.74
CA ALA A 66 -27.98 7.60 -20.55
C ALA A 66 -27.15 6.91 -21.64
N VAL A 67 -26.30 7.66 -22.35
CA VAL A 67 -25.41 7.14 -23.40
C VAL A 67 -24.38 6.15 -22.84
N ARG A 68 -23.94 6.33 -21.59
CA ARG A 68 -22.95 5.46 -20.96
C ARG A 68 -23.55 4.20 -20.33
N ALA A 69 -24.77 4.29 -19.82
CA ALA A 69 -25.46 3.17 -19.19
C ALA A 69 -26.02 2.17 -20.21
N CYS A 70 -26.26 2.61 -21.46
CA CYS A 70 -26.92 1.80 -22.48
C CYS A 70 -25.97 1.42 -23.63
N PRO A 71 -26.02 0.17 -24.13
CA PRO A 71 -25.28 -0.27 -25.31
C PRO A 71 -25.57 0.61 -26.55
N ALA A 72 -24.59 0.75 -27.44
CA ALA A 72 -24.76 1.49 -28.68
C ALA A 72 -25.89 0.91 -29.54
N GLY A 73 -26.74 1.77 -30.09
CA GLY A 73 -27.88 1.37 -30.93
C GLY A 73 -29.15 0.91 -30.20
N SER A 74 -29.17 0.89 -28.86
CA SER A 74 -30.39 0.53 -28.10
C SER A 74 -31.48 1.60 -28.21
N GLU A 75 -32.75 1.19 -28.12
CA GLU A 75 -33.89 2.12 -28.17
C GLU A 75 -33.82 3.17 -27.04
N THR A 76 -33.49 2.77 -25.82
CA THR A 76 -33.38 3.67 -24.66
C THR A 76 -32.30 4.74 -24.85
N ARG A 77 -31.19 4.40 -25.52
CA ARG A 77 -30.12 5.35 -25.87
C ARG A 77 -30.57 6.33 -26.94
N ARG A 78 -31.30 5.85 -27.96
CA ARG A 78 -31.87 6.68 -29.02
C ARG A 78 -32.91 7.67 -28.50
N ASP A 79 -33.83 7.20 -27.67
CA ASP A 79 -34.87 8.01 -27.03
C ASP A 79 -34.27 9.10 -26.14
N SER A 80 -33.21 8.80 -25.40
CA SER A 80 -32.52 9.77 -24.54
C SER A 80 -31.76 10.82 -25.33
N THR A 81 -31.17 10.44 -26.47
CA THR A 81 -30.50 11.35 -27.40
C THR A 81 -31.50 12.27 -28.09
N GLY A 82 -32.64 11.73 -28.54
CA GLY A 82 -33.74 12.50 -29.12
C GLY A 82 -34.37 13.51 -28.14
N PHE A 83 -34.61 13.09 -26.89
CA PHE A 83 -35.10 13.98 -25.84
C PHE A 83 -34.13 15.14 -25.55
N ALA A 84 -32.84 14.86 -25.45
CA ALA A 84 -31.81 15.87 -25.20
C ALA A 84 -31.72 16.92 -26.33
N VAL A 85 -31.82 16.49 -27.59
CA VAL A 85 -31.84 17.40 -28.75
C VAL A 85 -33.10 18.26 -28.76
N LEU A 86 -34.26 17.69 -28.43
CA LEU A 86 -35.52 18.43 -28.38
C LEU A 86 -35.52 19.49 -27.25
N VAL A 87 -35.05 19.13 -26.06
CA VAL A 87 -34.88 20.07 -24.93
C VAL A 87 -33.89 21.17 -25.28
N ALA A 88 -32.79 20.84 -25.97
CA ALA A 88 -31.83 21.83 -26.45
C ALA A 88 -32.46 22.83 -27.43
N LEU A 89 -33.22 22.36 -28.42
CA LEU A 89 -33.85 23.24 -29.41
C LEU A 89 -34.93 24.14 -28.80
N LEU A 90 -35.80 23.59 -27.94
CA LEU A 90 -36.84 24.37 -27.27
C LEU A 90 -36.25 25.37 -26.27
N GLY A 91 -35.28 24.95 -25.46
CA GLY A 91 -34.53 25.84 -24.58
C GLY A 91 -33.78 26.92 -25.35
N GLY A 92 -33.26 26.59 -26.53
CA GLY A 92 -32.60 27.54 -27.44
C GLY A 92 -33.55 28.60 -27.97
N VAL A 93 -34.78 28.24 -28.37
CA VAL A 93 -35.79 29.21 -28.83
C VAL A 93 -36.19 30.16 -27.70
N VAL A 94 -36.49 29.62 -26.52
CA VAL A 94 -36.82 30.45 -25.34
C VAL A 94 -35.67 31.40 -25.00
N THR A 95 -34.44 30.88 -24.98
CA THR A 95 -33.24 31.68 -24.73
C THR A 95 -33.07 32.77 -25.78
N ALA A 96 -33.27 32.46 -27.07
CA ALA A 96 -33.14 33.44 -28.14
C ALA A 96 -34.15 34.59 -27.97
N VAL A 97 -35.41 34.29 -27.63
CA VAL A 97 -36.44 35.31 -27.38
C VAL A 97 -36.06 36.18 -26.19
N VAL A 98 -35.68 35.57 -25.06
CA VAL A 98 -35.31 36.30 -23.83
C VAL A 98 -34.09 37.17 -24.06
N LEU A 99 -33.05 36.62 -24.69
CA LEU A 99 -31.82 37.35 -24.95
C LEU A 99 -31.97 38.45 -26.00
N THR A 100 -32.81 38.26 -27.01
CA THR A 100 -33.15 39.34 -27.96
C THR A 100 -33.90 40.45 -27.24
N GLY A 101 -34.88 40.11 -26.39
CA GLY A 101 -35.62 41.09 -25.58
C GLY A 101 -34.73 41.89 -24.63
N LEU A 102 -33.83 41.21 -23.91
CA LEU A 102 -32.83 41.87 -23.06
C LEU A 102 -31.86 42.72 -23.88
N GLY A 103 -31.41 42.21 -25.03
CA GLY A 103 -30.52 42.94 -25.93
C GLY A 103 -31.14 44.22 -26.49
N LEU A 104 -32.45 44.23 -26.76
CA LEU A 104 -33.18 45.43 -27.19
C LEU A 104 -33.31 46.49 -26.09
N VAL A 105 -33.25 46.09 -24.82
CA VAL A 105 -33.27 47.00 -23.67
C VAL A 105 -31.87 47.55 -23.37
N LEU A 106 -30.83 46.74 -23.60
CA LEU A 106 -29.47 47.04 -23.16
C LEU A 106 -28.56 47.61 -24.27
N SER A 107 -28.85 47.34 -25.54
CA SER A 107 -27.94 47.58 -26.66
C SER A 107 -28.68 47.87 -27.99
N THR A 108 -27.91 48.06 -29.06
CA THR A 108 -28.47 48.28 -30.41
C THR A 108 -29.25 47.07 -30.96
N PRO A 109 -30.24 47.27 -31.87
CA PRO A 109 -30.99 46.17 -32.48
C PRO A 109 -30.13 45.11 -33.17
N GLY A 110 -29.01 45.53 -33.78
CA GLY A 110 -28.05 44.60 -34.40
C GLY A 110 -27.37 43.68 -33.39
N VAL A 111 -26.98 44.21 -32.22
CA VAL A 111 -26.42 43.42 -31.12
C VAL A 111 -27.49 42.50 -30.51
N ALA A 112 -28.73 42.97 -30.37
CA ALA A 112 -29.83 42.18 -29.83
C ALA A 112 -30.15 40.94 -30.69
N VAL A 113 -30.21 41.09 -32.02
CA VAL A 113 -30.42 39.97 -32.95
C VAL A 113 -29.24 39.01 -32.94
N ALA A 114 -28.00 39.52 -32.96
CA ALA A 114 -26.80 38.70 -32.87
C ALA A 114 -26.75 37.90 -31.56
N LEU A 115 -27.15 38.53 -30.45
CA LEU A 115 -27.22 37.95 -29.11
C LEU A 115 -28.27 36.82 -29.03
N GLY A 116 -29.46 37.03 -29.60
CA GLY A 116 -30.50 35.99 -29.72
C GLY A 116 -30.04 34.78 -30.54
N ALA A 117 -29.44 35.03 -31.71
CA ALA A 117 -28.92 33.98 -32.58
C ALA A 117 -27.77 33.17 -31.92
N ALA A 118 -26.85 33.85 -31.25
CA ALA A 118 -25.78 33.21 -30.49
C ALA A 118 -26.32 32.39 -29.31
N GLY A 119 -27.35 32.89 -28.61
CA GLY A 119 -28.04 32.15 -27.54
C GLY A 119 -28.66 30.84 -28.02
N PHE A 120 -29.33 30.85 -29.17
CA PHE A 120 -29.86 29.64 -29.80
C PHE A 120 -28.75 28.65 -30.13
N ALA A 121 -27.65 29.12 -30.75
CA ALA A 121 -26.54 28.28 -31.16
C ALA A 121 -25.90 27.55 -29.97
N VAL A 122 -25.68 28.26 -28.85
CA VAL A 122 -25.12 27.71 -27.60
C VAL A 122 -25.98 26.57 -27.02
N PHE A 123 -27.30 26.64 -27.18
CA PHE A 123 -28.18 25.53 -26.82
C PHE A 123 -28.10 24.38 -27.82
N ALA A 124 -28.10 24.68 -29.12
CA ALA A 124 -28.06 23.68 -30.19
C ALA A 124 -26.82 22.75 -30.15
N ILE A 125 -25.68 23.24 -29.65
CA ILE A 125 -24.44 22.44 -29.50
C ILE A 125 -24.43 21.54 -28.25
N SER A 126 -25.24 21.84 -27.24
CA SER A 126 -25.20 21.14 -25.95
C SER A 126 -25.39 19.60 -26.00
N PRO A 127 -26.25 19.03 -26.86
CA PRO A 127 -26.35 17.58 -27.04
C PRO A 127 -25.04 16.92 -27.49
N VAL A 128 -24.25 17.60 -28.32
CA VAL A 128 -22.97 17.07 -28.84
C VAL A 128 -21.99 16.85 -27.68
N TRP A 129 -21.92 17.80 -26.75
CA TRP A 129 -21.07 17.69 -25.57
C TRP A 129 -21.50 16.53 -24.67
N GLY A 130 -22.80 16.37 -24.42
CA GLY A 130 -23.35 15.27 -23.62
C GLY A 130 -23.07 13.90 -24.24
N TRP A 131 -23.24 13.77 -25.55
CA TRP A 131 -22.99 12.52 -26.25
C TRP A 131 -21.51 12.14 -26.27
N LEU A 132 -20.61 13.09 -26.56
CA LEU A 132 -19.16 12.87 -26.53
C LEU A 132 -18.66 12.49 -25.12
N GLN A 133 -19.25 13.08 -24.07
CA GLN A 133 -18.97 12.73 -22.67
C GLN A 133 -19.46 11.32 -22.33
N GLY A 134 -20.67 10.94 -22.77
CA GLY A 134 -21.25 9.61 -22.53
C GLY A 134 -20.46 8.48 -23.22
N GLU A 135 -20.00 8.71 -24.44
CA GLU A 135 -19.14 7.79 -25.21
C GLU A 135 -17.68 7.74 -24.71
N ALA A 136 -17.34 8.51 -23.67
CA ALA A 136 -15.98 8.65 -23.15
C ALA A 136 -14.95 9.09 -24.22
N ARG A 137 -15.37 9.84 -25.24
CA ARG A 137 -14.53 10.35 -26.35
C ARG A 137 -13.86 11.68 -25.99
N PHE A 138 -13.26 11.74 -24.82
CA PHE A 138 -12.74 12.98 -24.24
C PHE A 138 -11.62 13.67 -25.04
N GLY A 139 -10.85 12.92 -25.85
CA GLY A 139 -9.88 13.53 -26.77
C GLY A 139 -10.56 14.33 -27.88
N ARG A 140 -11.66 13.82 -28.45
CA ARG A 140 -12.46 14.55 -29.45
C ARG A 140 -13.21 15.71 -28.81
N TYR A 141 -13.71 15.52 -27.59
CA TYR A 141 -14.28 16.59 -26.78
C TYR A 141 -13.30 17.77 -26.62
N ALA A 142 -12.08 17.49 -26.16
CA ALA A 142 -11.07 18.52 -25.92
C ALA A 142 -10.64 19.26 -27.20
N VAL A 143 -10.46 18.53 -28.31
CA VAL A 143 -10.12 19.13 -29.61
C VAL A 143 -11.27 20.00 -30.11
N ALA A 144 -12.51 19.49 -30.06
CA ALA A 144 -13.68 20.22 -30.53
C ALA A 144 -13.97 21.47 -29.68
N SER A 145 -13.77 21.40 -28.36
CA SER A 145 -14.01 22.55 -27.47
C SER A 145 -12.99 23.65 -27.67
N VAL A 146 -11.72 23.31 -27.89
CA VAL A 146 -10.69 24.31 -28.23
C VAL A 146 -10.94 24.88 -29.63
N ALA A 147 -11.28 24.03 -30.61
CA ALA A 147 -11.57 24.45 -31.97
C ALA A 147 -12.77 25.39 -32.06
N GLU A 148 -13.85 25.14 -31.31
CA GLU A 148 -15.02 26.04 -31.23
C GLU A 148 -14.63 27.44 -30.80
N VAL A 149 -13.86 27.56 -29.71
CA VAL A 149 -13.44 28.85 -29.17
C VAL A 149 -12.49 29.59 -30.10
N VAL A 150 -11.55 28.88 -30.73
CA VAL A 150 -10.62 29.47 -31.71
C VAL A 150 -11.38 29.97 -32.93
N LEU A 151 -12.28 29.16 -33.50
CA LEU A 151 -13.10 29.54 -34.66
C LEU A 151 -14.01 30.73 -34.34
N ARG A 152 -14.63 30.72 -33.16
CA ARG A 152 -15.40 31.84 -32.63
C ARG A 152 -14.58 33.11 -32.58
N LEU A 153 -13.39 33.06 -31.96
CA LEU A 153 -12.51 34.22 -31.83
C LEU A 153 -12.08 34.78 -33.19
N VAL A 154 -11.67 33.91 -34.11
CA VAL A 154 -11.29 34.29 -35.47
C VAL A 154 -12.46 34.96 -36.19
N ALA A 155 -13.66 34.40 -36.09
CA ALA A 155 -14.87 34.97 -36.70
C ALA A 155 -15.24 36.33 -36.08
N SER A 156 -15.17 36.47 -34.76
CA SER A 156 -15.43 37.73 -34.06
C SER A 156 -14.43 38.82 -34.46
N VAL A 157 -13.13 38.51 -34.52
CA VAL A 157 -12.09 39.47 -34.95
C VAL A 157 -12.26 39.86 -36.41
N ALA A 158 -12.51 38.89 -37.29
CA ALA A 158 -12.74 39.16 -38.71
C ALA A 158 -13.98 40.04 -38.93
N ALA A 159 -15.08 39.79 -38.20
CA ALA A 159 -16.30 40.60 -38.29
C ALA A 159 -16.07 42.05 -37.84
N VAL A 160 -15.30 42.26 -36.77
CA VAL A 160 -14.94 43.62 -36.31
C VAL A 160 -14.02 44.31 -37.31
N ALA A 161 -13.04 43.61 -37.89
CA ALA A 161 -12.16 44.16 -38.92
C ALA A 161 -12.92 44.56 -40.20
N LEU A 162 -14.04 43.90 -40.49
CA LEU A 162 -14.97 44.25 -41.58
C LEU A 162 -15.95 45.38 -41.22
N GLY A 163 -15.82 45.99 -40.04
CA GLY A 163 -16.65 47.13 -39.61
C GLY A 163 -18.02 46.77 -39.02
N LEU A 164 -18.28 45.49 -38.70
CA LEU A 164 -19.58 45.05 -38.16
C LEU A 164 -19.76 45.35 -36.65
N GLY A 165 -18.76 46.00 -36.02
CA GLY A 165 -18.82 46.46 -34.62
C GLY A 165 -19.16 45.37 -33.60
N ALA A 166 -19.82 45.77 -32.52
CA ALA A 166 -20.22 44.86 -31.43
C ALA A 166 -21.13 43.72 -31.90
N ALA A 167 -22.03 43.98 -32.86
CA ALA A 167 -22.93 42.97 -33.41
C ALA A 167 -22.17 41.87 -34.15
N GLY A 168 -21.14 42.23 -34.93
CA GLY A 168 -20.24 41.27 -35.57
C GLY A 168 -19.39 40.47 -34.57
N ALA A 169 -18.89 41.12 -33.53
CA ALA A 169 -18.14 40.45 -32.46
C ALA A 169 -18.99 39.38 -31.75
N VAL A 170 -20.26 39.67 -31.46
CA VAL A 170 -21.22 38.71 -30.88
C VAL A 170 -21.61 37.63 -31.90
N GLY A 171 -21.79 38.00 -33.17
CA GLY A 171 -22.13 37.06 -34.26
C GLY A 171 -21.10 35.95 -34.48
N GLY A 172 -19.83 36.18 -34.16
CA GLY A 172 -18.78 35.15 -34.21
C GLY A 172 -19.07 33.91 -33.35
N PHE A 173 -19.88 34.03 -32.29
CA PHE A 173 -20.34 32.91 -31.46
C PHE A 173 -21.19 31.90 -32.27
N VAL A 174 -21.95 32.37 -33.25
CA VAL A 174 -22.77 31.51 -34.12
C VAL A 174 -21.89 30.67 -35.03
N VAL A 175 -20.88 31.29 -35.66
CA VAL A 175 -19.99 30.64 -36.64
C VAL A 175 -19.20 29.50 -36.00
N GLY A 176 -18.55 29.76 -34.86
CA GLY A 176 -17.78 28.73 -34.15
C GLY A 176 -18.65 27.55 -33.71
N THR A 177 -19.90 27.82 -33.35
CA THR A 177 -20.85 26.82 -32.87
C THR A 177 -21.41 25.94 -33.99
N VAL A 178 -21.76 26.52 -35.15
CA VAL A 178 -22.33 25.80 -36.29
C VAL A 178 -21.39 24.70 -36.80
N VAL A 179 -20.08 24.96 -36.85
CA VAL A 179 -19.08 23.98 -37.29
C VAL A 179 -19.04 22.74 -36.38
N VAL A 180 -19.15 22.95 -35.06
CA VAL A 180 -19.13 21.86 -34.08
C VAL A 180 -20.48 21.14 -33.99
N VAL A 181 -21.60 21.85 -34.14
CA VAL A 181 -22.93 21.23 -34.28
C VAL A 181 -22.95 20.32 -35.50
N TRP A 182 -22.51 20.80 -36.66
CA TRP A 182 -22.50 20.02 -37.90
C TRP A 182 -21.68 18.73 -37.75
N THR A 183 -20.43 18.84 -37.31
CA THR A 183 -19.56 17.68 -37.10
C THR A 183 -20.08 16.74 -36.02
N GLY A 184 -20.62 17.29 -34.93
CA GLY A 184 -21.24 16.55 -33.83
C GLY A 184 -22.45 15.73 -34.26
N VAL A 185 -23.41 16.36 -34.95
CA VAL A 185 -24.63 15.72 -35.49
C VAL A 185 -24.28 14.56 -36.42
N MET A 186 -23.31 14.75 -37.31
CA MET A 186 -22.84 13.70 -38.21
C MET A 186 -22.25 12.50 -37.45
N THR A 187 -21.62 12.73 -36.30
CA THR A 187 -21.08 11.64 -35.47
C THR A 187 -22.13 10.91 -34.61
N MET A 188 -23.21 11.59 -34.20
CA MET A 188 -24.28 11.00 -33.38
C MET A 188 -25.48 10.47 -34.19
N ARG A 189 -25.43 10.56 -35.54
CA ARG A 189 -26.54 10.17 -36.44
C ARG A 189 -27.11 8.76 -36.21
N GLY A 190 -26.28 7.80 -35.78
CA GLY A 190 -26.70 6.42 -35.53
C GLY A 190 -27.55 6.24 -34.27
N ASP A 191 -27.51 7.22 -33.37
CA ASP A 191 -28.27 7.26 -32.12
C ASP A 191 -29.40 8.30 -32.16
N LEU A 192 -29.60 9.01 -33.27
CA LEU A 192 -30.63 10.02 -33.40
C LEU A 192 -31.95 9.37 -33.85
N ALA A 193 -32.98 9.38 -33.00
CA ALA A 193 -34.34 8.97 -33.38
C ALA A 193 -35.38 9.93 -32.80
N TRP A 194 -36.41 10.23 -33.59
CA TRP A 194 -37.47 11.18 -33.21
C TRP A 194 -38.77 10.43 -32.89
N ARG A 195 -39.36 10.67 -31.72
CA ARG A 195 -40.66 10.10 -31.29
C ARG A 195 -41.47 11.11 -30.47
N PRO A 196 -42.76 11.37 -30.78
CA PRO A 196 -43.56 12.41 -30.13
C PRO A 196 -43.93 12.12 -28.66
N GLY A 197 -43.84 10.86 -28.18
CA GLY A 197 -44.17 10.47 -26.81
C GLY A 197 -43.15 10.82 -25.72
N LEU A 198 -41.95 11.28 -26.11
CA LEU A 198 -40.80 11.50 -25.22
C LEU A 198 -41.01 12.63 -24.18
N MET A 199 -41.97 13.54 -24.41
CA MET A 199 -42.27 14.67 -23.53
C MET A 199 -43.00 14.31 -22.23
N ARG A 200 -43.57 13.09 -22.13
CA ARG A 200 -44.42 12.68 -20.99
C ARG A 200 -43.65 12.09 -19.79
N ASP A 201 -42.34 11.91 -19.89
CA ASP A 201 -41.53 11.30 -18.83
C ASP A 201 -41.21 12.30 -17.69
N ARG A 202 -42.05 12.29 -16.65
CA ARG A 202 -41.94 13.17 -15.48
C ARG A 202 -40.63 13.01 -14.70
N THR A 203 -39.99 11.83 -14.75
CA THR A 203 -38.76 11.57 -13.99
C THR A 203 -37.56 12.32 -14.55
N ARG A 204 -37.47 12.41 -15.89
CA ARG A 204 -36.39 13.14 -16.59
C ARG A 204 -36.48 14.66 -16.40
N TRP A 205 -37.69 15.21 -16.30
CA TRP A 205 -37.90 16.64 -16.03
C TRP A 205 -37.49 17.05 -14.61
N GLY A 206 -37.74 16.20 -13.61
CA GLY A 206 -37.41 16.48 -12.21
C GLY A 206 -35.91 16.64 -11.95
N GLU A 207 -35.08 15.73 -12.48
CA GLU A 207 -33.61 15.82 -12.32
C GLU A 207 -33.02 17.02 -13.07
N THR A 208 -33.54 17.31 -14.26
CA THR A 208 -33.03 18.37 -15.14
C THR A 208 -33.35 19.76 -14.57
N GLY A 209 -34.54 19.94 -13.99
CA GLY A 209 -34.97 21.24 -13.46
C GLY A 209 -34.16 21.74 -12.26
N VAL A 210 -33.80 20.86 -11.32
CA VAL A 210 -33.03 21.25 -10.11
C VAL A 210 -31.60 21.64 -10.46
N LEU A 211 -30.96 20.90 -11.37
CA LEU A 211 -29.62 21.23 -11.86
C LEU A 211 -29.62 22.53 -12.67
N ALA A 212 -30.58 22.69 -13.59
CA ALA A 212 -30.70 23.87 -14.43
C ALA A 212 -30.94 25.15 -13.62
N SER A 213 -31.92 25.15 -12.71
CA SER A 213 -32.22 26.30 -11.85
C SER A 213 -31.03 26.72 -10.98
N THR A 214 -30.34 25.76 -10.37
CA THR A 214 -29.17 26.03 -9.51
C THR A 214 -28.02 26.66 -10.30
N GLN A 215 -27.68 26.10 -11.46
CA GLN A 215 -26.58 26.59 -12.31
C GLN A 215 -26.93 27.93 -12.98
N PHE A 216 -28.19 28.12 -13.34
CA PHE A 216 -28.70 29.38 -13.87
C PHE A 216 -28.58 30.50 -12.84
N THR A 217 -29.08 30.32 -11.61
CA THR A 217 -28.98 31.33 -10.54
C THR A 217 -27.52 31.68 -10.24
N LEU A 218 -26.64 30.68 -10.17
CA LEU A 218 -25.21 30.91 -9.96
C LEU A 218 -24.58 31.75 -11.08
N SER A 219 -24.94 31.49 -12.33
CA SER A 219 -24.37 32.20 -13.48
C SER A 219 -24.86 33.63 -13.61
N VAL A 220 -26.15 33.86 -13.36
CA VAL A 220 -26.72 35.21 -13.26
C VAL A 220 -25.99 36.00 -12.18
N LEU A 221 -25.74 35.39 -11.02
CA LEU A 221 -25.03 36.03 -9.92
C LEU A 221 -23.58 36.42 -10.29
N ILE A 222 -22.91 35.63 -11.12
CA ILE A 222 -21.53 35.90 -11.56
C ILE A 222 -21.49 37.02 -12.60
N GLY A 223 -22.53 37.20 -13.41
CA GLY A 223 -22.57 38.19 -14.51
C GLY A 223 -23.33 39.49 -14.20
N CYS A 224 -24.04 39.56 -13.07
CA CYS A 224 -24.98 40.65 -12.80
C CYS A 224 -24.32 42.02 -12.68
N ASP A 225 -23.10 42.10 -12.16
CA ASP A 225 -22.31 43.33 -12.04
C ASP A 225 -21.99 43.97 -13.40
N VAL A 226 -21.54 43.16 -14.36
CA VAL A 226 -21.20 43.61 -15.71
C VAL A 226 -22.45 44.07 -16.45
N VAL A 227 -23.56 43.31 -16.34
CA VAL A 227 -24.83 43.66 -16.99
C VAL A 227 -25.46 44.90 -16.35
N LEU A 228 -25.38 45.05 -15.04
CA LEU A 228 -25.90 46.21 -14.31
C LEU A 228 -25.18 47.50 -14.71
N VAL A 229 -23.85 47.45 -14.86
CA VAL A 229 -23.07 48.62 -15.32
C VAL A 229 -23.43 49.01 -16.74
N ALA A 230 -23.71 48.06 -17.63
CA ALA A 230 -24.17 48.38 -18.99
C ALA A 230 -25.52 49.11 -18.97
N ALA A 231 -26.42 48.72 -18.06
CA ALA A 231 -27.75 49.30 -17.96
C ALA A 231 -27.78 50.70 -17.33
N ILE A 232 -26.85 51.00 -16.42
CA ILE A 232 -26.88 52.24 -15.62
C ILE A 232 -25.84 53.27 -16.12
N ASP A 233 -24.74 52.84 -16.74
CA ASP A 233 -23.60 53.69 -17.10
C ASP A 233 -22.96 53.29 -18.45
N GLY A 234 -23.80 52.91 -19.42
CA GLY A 234 -23.37 52.24 -20.65
C GLY A 234 -22.53 53.07 -21.63
N ASP A 235 -22.67 54.39 -21.61
CA ASP A 235 -21.93 55.31 -22.49
C ASP A 235 -20.62 55.83 -21.90
N SER A 236 -20.33 55.50 -20.63
CA SER A 236 -19.19 56.07 -19.91
C SER A 236 -17.92 55.23 -20.09
N THR A 237 -16.79 55.92 -20.22
CA THR A 237 -15.47 55.27 -20.21
C THR A 237 -15.21 54.56 -18.89
N ALA A 238 -15.78 55.04 -17.78
CA ALA A 238 -15.65 54.43 -16.46
C ALA A 238 -16.39 53.08 -16.36
N GLY A 239 -17.59 52.98 -16.94
CA GLY A 239 -18.37 51.75 -17.04
C GLY A 239 -17.66 50.71 -17.90
N ALA A 240 -17.16 51.11 -19.08
CA ALA A 240 -16.37 50.25 -19.96
C ALA A 240 -15.09 49.73 -19.27
N SER A 241 -14.40 50.60 -18.52
CA SER A 241 -13.20 50.23 -17.77
C SER A 241 -13.51 49.22 -16.65
N TYR A 242 -14.59 49.44 -15.89
CA TYR A 242 -15.04 48.52 -14.86
C TYR A 242 -15.30 47.12 -15.45
N GLN A 243 -16.05 47.05 -16.55
CA GLN A 243 -16.42 45.78 -17.18
C GLN A 243 -15.20 45.03 -17.73
N ALA A 244 -14.24 45.73 -18.34
CA ALA A 244 -13.00 45.12 -18.82
C ALA A 244 -12.23 44.45 -17.67
N LEU A 245 -12.05 45.17 -16.56
CA LEU A 245 -11.31 44.68 -15.39
C LEU A 245 -12.09 43.61 -14.61
N ALA A 246 -13.42 43.73 -14.53
CA ALA A 246 -14.27 42.76 -13.85
C ALA A 246 -14.28 41.41 -14.56
N VAL A 247 -14.29 41.41 -15.90
CA VAL A 247 -14.16 40.17 -16.68
C VAL A 247 -12.79 39.54 -16.42
N MET A 248 -11.70 40.31 -16.55
CA MET A 248 -10.31 39.88 -16.26
C MET A 248 -10.18 39.24 -14.88
N ALA A 249 -10.80 39.83 -13.87
CA ALA A 249 -10.69 39.38 -12.50
C ALA A 249 -11.45 38.07 -12.19
N LYS A 250 -12.40 37.66 -13.02
CA LYS A 250 -13.18 36.42 -12.86
C LYS A 250 -12.41 35.13 -13.19
N GLY A 251 -11.09 35.19 -13.36
CA GLY A 251 -10.24 34.04 -13.72
C GLY A 251 -10.44 32.81 -12.83
N PRO A 252 -10.54 32.97 -11.49
CA PRO A 252 -10.82 31.87 -10.56
C PRO A 252 -12.16 31.15 -10.79
N VAL A 253 -13.17 31.80 -11.39
CA VAL A 253 -14.46 31.17 -11.71
C VAL A 253 -14.28 30.05 -12.74
N TYR A 254 -13.41 30.26 -13.73
CA TYR A 254 -13.10 29.24 -14.74
C TYR A 254 -12.33 28.06 -14.13
N VAL A 255 -11.46 28.32 -13.15
CA VAL A 255 -10.78 27.27 -12.37
C VAL A 255 -11.79 26.44 -11.58
N ALA A 256 -12.79 27.09 -10.96
CA ALA A 256 -13.88 26.40 -10.27
C ALA A 256 -14.72 25.55 -11.23
N ALA A 257 -15.05 26.07 -12.42
CA ALA A 257 -15.78 25.33 -13.45
C ALA A 257 -14.99 24.09 -13.94
N ALA A 258 -13.68 24.20 -14.13
CA ALA A 258 -12.83 23.06 -14.50
C ALA A 258 -12.74 22.00 -13.37
N ALA A 259 -12.64 22.44 -12.12
CA ALA A 259 -12.69 21.55 -10.95
C ALA A 259 -14.06 20.87 -10.81
N ALA A 260 -15.14 21.58 -11.13
CA ALA A 260 -16.51 21.07 -11.13
C ALA A 260 -16.73 19.99 -12.21
N LEU A 261 -16.28 20.25 -13.43
CA LEU A 261 -16.39 19.33 -14.57
C LEU A 261 -15.69 17.98 -14.30
N THR A 262 -14.60 18.01 -13.54
CA THR A 262 -13.82 16.81 -13.19
C THR A 262 -14.26 16.13 -11.90
N GLY A 263 -14.62 16.91 -10.89
CA GLY A 263 -14.94 16.40 -9.56
C GLY A 263 -16.39 15.98 -9.37
N PHE A 264 -17.35 16.59 -10.08
CA PHE A 264 -18.77 16.26 -9.94
C PHE A 264 -19.11 14.80 -10.31
N PRO A 265 -18.58 14.22 -11.42
CA PRO A 265 -18.79 12.80 -11.72
C PRO A 265 -18.15 11.86 -10.70
N LEU A 266 -17.04 12.27 -10.07
CA LEU A 266 -16.38 11.49 -9.04
C LEU A 266 -17.22 11.48 -7.77
N LEU A 267 -17.68 12.64 -7.30
CA LEU A 267 -18.50 12.77 -6.10
C LEU A 267 -19.81 11.98 -6.19
N ARG A 268 -20.50 12.00 -7.34
CA ARG A 268 -21.76 11.27 -7.52
C ARG A 268 -21.61 9.74 -7.56
N ASN A 269 -20.43 9.23 -7.89
CA ASN A 269 -20.15 7.79 -8.02
C ASN A 269 -19.32 7.23 -6.87
N THR A 270 -19.00 8.05 -5.87
CA THR A 270 -18.17 7.67 -4.72
C THR A 270 -19.07 7.27 -3.54
N ALA A 271 -18.70 6.22 -2.81
CA ALA A 271 -19.41 5.81 -1.60
C ALA A 271 -19.43 6.95 -0.56
N PRO A 272 -20.50 7.10 0.25
CA PRO A 272 -20.66 8.21 1.20
C PRO A 272 -19.47 8.40 2.14
N GLU A 273 -18.79 7.30 2.50
CA GLU A 273 -17.64 7.26 3.40
C GLU A 273 -16.37 7.89 2.80
N GLN A 274 -16.23 7.84 1.46
CA GLN A 274 -15.08 8.36 0.72
C GLN A 274 -15.33 9.78 0.17
N ALA A 275 -16.58 10.27 0.22
CA ALA A 275 -16.95 11.61 -0.26
C ALA A 275 -16.14 12.75 0.39
N PRO A 276 -15.81 12.76 1.70
CA PRO A 276 -15.01 13.83 2.31
C PRO A 276 -13.59 13.94 1.72
N GLU A 277 -12.98 12.83 1.30
CA GLU A 277 -11.64 12.86 0.69
C GLU A 277 -11.66 13.48 -0.71
N VAL A 278 -12.67 13.14 -1.52
CA VAL A 278 -12.88 13.70 -2.86
C VAL A 278 -13.19 15.19 -2.75
N VAL A 279 -14.07 15.60 -1.84
CA VAL A 279 -14.36 17.02 -1.55
C VAL A 279 -13.08 17.75 -1.11
N GLY A 280 -12.30 17.14 -0.23
CA GLY A 280 -11.01 17.69 0.23
C GLY A 280 -10.02 17.87 -0.92
N ALA A 281 -9.94 16.92 -1.86
CA ALA A 281 -9.07 17.01 -3.03
C ALA A 281 -9.51 18.11 -4.00
N MET A 282 -10.82 18.23 -4.27
CA MET A 282 -11.37 19.27 -5.13
C MET A 282 -11.10 20.67 -4.59
N LEU A 283 -11.38 20.92 -3.30
CA LEU A 283 -11.16 22.22 -2.68
C LEU A 283 -9.68 22.57 -2.55
N ARG A 284 -8.80 21.57 -2.31
CA ARG A 284 -7.35 21.77 -2.37
C ARG A 284 -6.88 22.15 -3.77
N SER A 285 -7.41 21.50 -4.81
CA SER A 285 -7.05 21.80 -6.20
C SER A 285 -7.50 23.21 -6.59
N PHE A 286 -8.76 23.56 -6.28
CA PHE A 286 -9.30 24.90 -6.51
C PHE A 286 -8.48 25.97 -5.80
N THR A 287 -8.30 25.87 -4.48
CA THR A 287 -7.55 26.87 -3.70
C THR A 287 -6.10 27.01 -4.17
N ARG A 288 -5.46 25.90 -4.53
CA ARG A 288 -4.07 25.90 -5.03
C ARG A 288 -3.88 26.69 -6.33
N LEU A 289 -4.87 26.65 -7.22
CA LEU A 289 -4.82 27.32 -8.53
C LEU A 289 -5.42 28.72 -8.50
N ALA A 290 -6.54 28.89 -7.80
CA ALA A 290 -7.27 30.15 -7.73
C ALA A 290 -6.51 31.21 -6.93
N LEU A 291 -5.92 30.84 -5.79
CA LEU A 291 -5.29 31.81 -4.89
C LEU A 291 -4.06 32.53 -5.51
N PRO A 292 -3.12 31.85 -6.20
CA PRO A 292 -2.05 32.53 -6.90
C PRO A 292 -2.55 33.43 -8.03
N VAL A 293 -3.55 32.98 -8.80
CA VAL A 293 -4.16 33.79 -9.86
C VAL A 293 -4.76 35.07 -9.30
N THR A 294 -5.49 34.98 -8.17
CA THR A 294 -6.04 36.15 -7.48
C THR A 294 -4.94 37.10 -7.00
N ALA A 295 -3.86 36.60 -6.40
CA ALA A 295 -2.74 37.43 -5.96
C ALA A 295 -2.06 38.14 -7.14
N ILE A 296 -1.88 37.45 -8.26
CA ILE A 296 -1.30 38.00 -9.50
C ILE A 296 -2.21 39.12 -10.04
N VAL A 297 -3.51 38.88 -10.21
CA VAL A 297 -4.44 39.90 -10.71
C VAL A 297 -4.54 41.11 -9.77
N ALA A 298 -4.52 40.90 -8.45
CA ALA A 298 -4.61 41.98 -7.47
C ALA A 298 -3.36 42.87 -7.40
N THR A 299 -2.20 42.39 -7.88
CA THR A 299 -0.90 43.07 -7.72
C THR A 299 -0.22 43.38 -9.05
N VAL A 300 -0.89 43.16 -10.18
CA VAL A 300 -0.32 43.39 -11.50
C VAL A 300 0.11 44.86 -11.67
N PRO A 301 1.36 45.15 -12.09
CA PRO A 301 1.81 46.51 -12.29
C PRO A 301 0.99 47.21 -13.38
N SER A 302 0.66 48.48 -13.17
CA SER A 302 -0.10 49.28 -14.14
C SER A 302 0.56 49.30 -15.53
N ALA A 303 1.89 49.37 -15.59
CA ALA A 303 2.66 49.28 -16.84
C ALA A 303 2.36 48.01 -17.64
N LEU A 304 2.15 46.86 -16.97
CA LEU A 304 1.84 45.60 -17.64
C LEU A 304 0.37 45.55 -18.07
N VAL A 305 -0.54 46.13 -17.28
CA VAL A 305 -1.95 46.26 -17.67
C VAL A 305 -2.09 47.11 -18.94
N LEU A 306 -1.36 48.24 -19.02
CA LEU A 306 -1.40 49.17 -20.15
C LEU A 306 -0.71 48.62 -21.41
N THR A 307 0.14 47.58 -21.31
CA THR A 307 0.64 46.88 -22.50
C THR A 307 -0.43 46.03 -23.19
N VAL A 308 -1.54 45.73 -22.50
CA VAL A 308 -2.58 44.81 -22.96
C VAL A 308 -3.93 45.52 -23.13
N LEU A 309 -4.25 46.47 -22.24
CA LEU A 309 -5.44 47.32 -22.31
C LEU A 309 -5.07 48.71 -22.87
N PRO A 310 -5.91 49.29 -23.74
CA PRO A 310 -5.72 50.66 -24.22
C PRO A 310 -5.59 51.69 -23.10
N ASP A 311 -4.78 52.73 -23.31
CA ASP A 311 -4.51 53.80 -22.32
C ASP A 311 -5.76 54.46 -21.75
N ARG A 312 -6.86 54.48 -22.53
CA ARG A 312 -8.18 55.00 -22.12
C ARG A 312 -8.84 54.28 -20.93
N TYR A 313 -8.25 53.19 -20.44
CA TYR A 313 -8.72 52.42 -19.28
C TYR A 313 -7.81 52.57 -18.04
N SER A 314 -6.82 53.47 -18.07
CA SER A 314 -5.82 53.68 -16.99
C SER A 314 -6.43 53.99 -15.63
N ASP A 315 -7.50 54.78 -15.61
CA ASP A 315 -8.05 55.38 -14.39
C ASP A 315 -8.77 54.35 -13.50
N ALA A 316 -9.14 53.20 -14.07
CA ALA A 316 -9.83 52.13 -13.36
C ALA A 316 -8.90 51.04 -12.82
N ILE A 317 -7.59 51.10 -13.08
CA ILE A 317 -6.62 50.07 -12.64
C ILE A 317 -6.67 49.90 -11.11
N GLY A 318 -6.97 50.95 -10.35
CA GLY A 318 -7.17 50.91 -8.90
C GLY A 318 -8.32 50.01 -8.42
N LEU A 319 -9.22 49.58 -9.30
CA LEU A 319 -10.32 48.67 -9.00
C LEU A 319 -9.90 47.20 -8.98
N LEU A 320 -8.77 46.85 -9.61
CA LEU A 320 -8.32 45.45 -9.77
C LEU A 320 -8.20 44.66 -8.47
N PRO A 321 -7.67 45.20 -7.35
CA PRO A 321 -7.61 44.44 -6.10
C PRO A 321 -8.99 44.00 -5.60
N TRP A 322 -9.99 44.88 -5.67
CA TRP A 322 -11.37 44.58 -5.25
C TRP A 322 -12.03 43.57 -6.18
N LEU A 323 -11.86 43.76 -7.49
CA LEU A 323 -12.40 42.85 -8.50
C LEU A 323 -11.73 41.46 -8.42
N ALA A 324 -10.44 41.38 -8.11
CA ALA A 324 -9.73 40.11 -7.91
C ALA A 324 -10.29 39.32 -6.71
N VAL A 325 -10.61 40.01 -5.61
CA VAL A 325 -11.28 39.41 -4.45
C VAL A 325 -12.68 38.91 -4.84
N ALA A 326 -13.46 39.72 -5.57
CA ALA A 326 -14.77 39.31 -6.08
C ALA A 326 -14.67 38.05 -6.97
N GLY A 327 -13.71 38.01 -7.88
CA GLY A 327 -13.49 36.87 -8.77
C GLY A 327 -13.14 35.58 -8.03
N PHE A 328 -12.30 35.65 -6.99
CA PHE A 328 -12.02 34.51 -6.10
C PHE A 328 -13.28 34.04 -5.38
N SER A 329 -14.03 34.98 -4.79
CA SER A 329 -15.23 34.69 -4.01
C SER A 329 -16.34 34.07 -4.87
N PHE A 330 -16.55 34.54 -6.10
CA PHE A 330 -17.43 33.88 -7.07
C PHE A 330 -16.98 32.46 -7.41
N GLY A 331 -15.67 32.24 -7.59
CA GLY A 331 -15.10 30.91 -7.80
C GLY A 331 -15.33 29.99 -6.60
N ALA A 332 -15.19 30.51 -5.38
CA ALA A 332 -15.43 29.77 -4.14
C ALA A 332 -16.91 29.39 -3.96
N ILE A 333 -17.84 30.33 -4.20
CA ILE A 333 -19.28 30.06 -4.21
C ILE A 333 -19.58 28.94 -5.22
N SER A 334 -19.03 29.03 -6.43
CA SER A 334 -19.22 28.03 -7.48
C SER A 334 -18.72 26.64 -7.04
N ALA A 335 -17.51 26.55 -6.49
CA ALA A 335 -16.95 25.28 -6.01
C ALA A 335 -17.77 24.67 -4.86
N LEU A 336 -18.26 25.49 -3.92
CA LEU A 336 -19.04 25.03 -2.77
C LEU A 336 -20.47 24.60 -3.16
N VAL A 337 -21.14 25.34 -4.05
CA VAL A 337 -22.43 24.97 -4.63
C VAL A 337 -22.32 23.64 -5.38
N MET A 338 -21.23 23.43 -6.12
CA MET A 338 -20.96 22.16 -6.81
C MET A 338 -20.77 20.98 -5.85
N VAL A 339 -20.14 21.20 -4.69
CA VAL A 339 -20.04 20.18 -3.63
C VAL A 339 -21.43 19.82 -3.11
N LEU A 340 -22.27 20.82 -2.80
CA LEU A 340 -23.65 20.59 -2.30
C LEU A 340 -24.51 19.83 -3.32
N LEU A 341 -24.39 20.18 -4.61
CA LEU A 341 -25.05 19.45 -5.70
C LEU A 341 -24.52 18.02 -5.84
N GLY A 342 -23.21 17.82 -5.70
CA GLY A 342 -22.55 16.52 -5.84
C GLY A 342 -22.95 15.52 -4.77
N VAL A 343 -23.14 15.97 -3.53
CA VAL A 343 -23.58 15.14 -2.40
C VAL A 343 -25.11 15.02 -2.27
N GLY A 344 -25.87 15.58 -3.21
CA GLY A 344 -27.34 15.51 -3.21
C GLY A 344 -28.06 16.41 -2.20
N ALA A 345 -27.38 17.41 -1.62
CA ALA A 345 -27.94 18.31 -0.60
C ALA A 345 -28.73 19.49 -1.22
N HIS A 346 -29.73 19.20 -2.06
CA HIS A 346 -30.43 20.19 -2.87
C HIS A 346 -31.13 21.32 -2.07
N ALA A 347 -31.65 21.03 -0.88
CA ALA A 347 -32.27 22.06 -0.03
C ALA A 347 -31.26 23.08 0.50
N ARG A 348 -30.10 22.61 0.98
CA ARG A 348 -29.01 23.49 1.46
C ARG A 348 -28.40 24.28 0.31
N CYS A 349 -28.34 23.68 -0.88
CA CYS A 349 -27.89 24.35 -2.10
C CYS A 349 -28.78 25.54 -2.48
N ARG A 350 -30.11 25.35 -2.49
CA ARG A 350 -31.06 26.43 -2.77
C ARG A 350 -31.01 27.54 -1.73
N ALA A 351 -30.91 27.18 -0.45
CA ALA A 351 -30.77 28.17 0.63
C ALA A 351 -29.48 28.99 0.49
N ALA A 352 -28.34 28.35 0.17
CA ALA A 352 -27.07 29.02 -0.05
C ALA A 352 -27.15 30.05 -1.18
N LEU A 353 -27.74 29.67 -2.32
CA LEU A 353 -27.90 30.58 -3.47
C LEU A 353 -28.90 31.70 -3.23
N ALA A 354 -29.99 31.45 -2.50
CA ALA A 354 -30.95 32.49 -2.14
C ALA A 354 -30.29 33.58 -1.28
N VAL A 355 -29.53 33.18 -0.25
CA VAL A 355 -28.78 34.11 0.59
C VAL A 355 -27.71 34.85 -0.23
N ALA A 356 -26.95 34.13 -1.07
CA ALA A 356 -25.95 34.74 -1.92
C ALA A 356 -26.54 35.80 -2.85
N THR A 357 -27.72 35.54 -3.43
CA THR A 357 -28.41 36.48 -4.33
C THR A 357 -28.80 37.76 -3.60
N VAL A 358 -29.40 37.65 -2.42
CA VAL A 358 -29.81 38.82 -1.62
C VAL A 358 -28.60 39.64 -1.18
N VAL A 359 -27.57 38.98 -0.63
CA VAL A 359 -26.38 39.65 -0.09
C VAL A 359 -25.59 40.36 -1.18
N VAL A 360 -25.33 39.68 -2.31
CA VAL A 360 -24.55 40.26 -3.42
C VAL A 360 -25.31 41.42 -4.02
N THR A 361 -26.59 41.25 -4.37
CA THR A 361 -27.40 42.33 -4.99
C THR A 361 -27.53 43.54 -4.05
N GLY A 362 -27.79 43.32 -2.75
CA GLY A 362 -27.86 44.40 -1.77
C GLY A 362 -26.54 45.17 -1.62
N SER A 363 -25.41 44.45 -1.55
CA SER A 363 -24.09 45.06 -1.46
C SER A 363 -23.68 45.83 -2.72
N MET A 364 -24.10 45.37 -3.89
CA MET A 364 -23.87 46.03 -5.17
C MET A 364 -24.62 47.35 -5.26
N CYS A 365 -25.91 47.34 -4.93
CA CYS A 365 -26.73 48.55 -4.91
C CYS A 365 -26.17 49.57 -3.91
N ALA A 366 -25.85 49.14 -2.69
CA ALA A 366 -25.23 50.01 -1.69
C ALA A 366 -23.87 50.59 -2.15
N GLY A 367 -23.04 49.75 -2.77
CA GLY A 367 -21.78 50.17 -3.37
C GLY A 367 -21.97 51.23 -4.46
N TRP A 368 -22.89 51.00 -5.38
CA TRP A 368 -23.20 51.95 -6.45
C TRP A 368 -23.60 53.33 -5.92
N TYR A 369 -24.48 53.38 -4.92
CA TYR A 369 -24.93 54.64 -4.31
C TYR A 369 -23.84 55.41 -3.55
N THR A 370 -22.77 54.74 -3.10
CA THR A 370 -21.72 55.39 -2.29
C THR A 370 -20.63 56.04 -3.14
N ALA A 371 -20.19 55.39 -4.23
CA ALA A 371 -19.09 55.90 -5.05
C ALA A 371 -19.12 55.37 -6.49
N ALA A 372 -20.32 55.21 -7.07
CA ALA A 372 -20.54 54.75 -8.44
C ALA A 372 -19.75 53.46 -8.76
N THR A 373 -18.90 53.47 -9.78
CA THR A 373 -18.11 52.30 -10.23
C THR A 373 -17.10 51.82 -9.19
N THR A 374 -16.45 52.73 -8.46
CA THR A 374 -15.50 52.38 -7.39
C THR A 374 -16.22 51.76 -6.19
N GLY A 375 -17.33 52.36 -5.77
CA GLY A 375 -18.16 51.83 -4.70
C GLY A 375 -18.79 50.48 -5.06
N LEU A 376 -19.18 50.29 -6.32
CA LEU A 376 -19.67 49.01 -6.84
C LEU A 376 -18.61 47.91 -6.77
N ALA A 377 -17.35 48.20 -7.13
CA ALA A 377 -16.25 47.21 -7.03
C ALA A 377 -16.06 46.72 -5.59
N VAL A 378 -16.08 47.63 -4.62
CA VAL A 378 -15.99 47.31 -3.18
C VAL A 378 -17.22 46.54 -2.72
N GLY A 379 -18.42 46.97 -3.14
CA GLY A 379 -19.69 46.33 -2.83
C GLY A 379 -19.73 44.87 -3.28
N VAL A 380 -19.40 44.60 -4.55
CA VAL A 380 -19.32 43.23 -5.10
C VAL A 380 -18.31 42.38 -4.33
N ALA A 381 -17.11 42.91 -4.04
CA ALA A 381 -16.06 42.19 -3.32
C ALA A 381 -16.52 41.76 -1.92
N LEU A 382 -17.16 42.67 -1.17
CA LEU A 382 -17.68 42.40 0.17
C LEU A 382 -18.86 41.42 0.14
N GLY A 383 -19.86 41.67 -0.71
CA GLY A 383 -21.06 40.81 -0.79
C GLY A 383 -20.74 39.38 -1.20
N THR A 384 -19.88 39.21 -2.20
CA THR A 384 -19.48 37.86 -2.65
C THR A 384 -18.64 37.14 -1.60
N SER A 385 -17.78 37.85 -0.85
CA SER A 385 -16.98 37.25 0.22
C SER A 385 -17.85 36.78 1.40
N ILE A 386 -18.85 37.59 1.78
CA ILE A 386 -19.85 37.20 2.79
C ILE A 386 -20.66 35.98 2.31
N ALA A 387 -21.14 36.01 1.06
CA ALA A 387 -21.86 34.89 0.47
C ALA A 387 -21.03 33.59 0.42
N ALA A 388 -19.73 33.69 0.07
CA ALA A 388 -18.81 32.56 0.07
C ALA A 388 -18.62 31.98 1.48
N LEU A 389 -18.51 32.83 2.51
CA LEU A 389 -18.40 32.40 3.90
C LEU A 389 -19.66 31.66 4.37
N VAL A 390 -20.85 32.20 4.06
CA VAL A 390 -22.13 31.54 4.36
C VAL A 390 -22.21 30.18 3.67
N CYS A 391 -21.83 30.09 2.39
CA CYS A 391 -21.77 28.81 1.67
C CYS A 391 -20.80 27.83 2.35
N ALA A 392 -19.64 28.29 2.82
CA ALA A 392 -18.65 27.45 3.51
C ALA A 392 -19.19 26.91 4.84
N VAL A 393 -19.96 27.71 5.59
CA VAL A 393 -20.64 27.26 6.82
C VAL A 393 -21.66 26.17 6.51
N LEU A 394 -22.48 26.33 5.46
CA LEU A 394 -23.47 25.33 5.06
C LEU A 394 -22.85 24.01 4.57
N VAL A 395 -21.63 24.05 4.03
CA VAL A 395 -20.86 22.88 3.58
C VAL A 395 -20.03 22.24 4.70
N ARG A 396 -19.79 22.92 5.82
CA ARG A 396 -18.86 22.50 6.90
C ARG A 396 -19.01 21.05 7.35
N ARG A 397 -20.24 20.53 7.41
CA ARG A 397 -20.53 19.14 7.83
C ARG A 397 -19.99 18.07 6.86
N PHE A 398 -19.70 18.46 5.62
CA PHE A 398 -19.15 17.59 4.58
C PHE A 398 -17.66 17.82 4.32
N LEU A 399 -17.03 18.77 5.03
CA LEU A 399 -15.60 19.05 4.89
C LEU A 399 -14.79 18.12 5.81
N PRO A 400 -13.71 17.49 5.29
CA PRO A 400 -12.84 16.71 6.16
C PRO A 400 -12.06 17.63 7.11
N ALA A 401 -11.81 17.17 8.34
CA ALA A 401 -11.16 17.96 9.39
C ALA A 401 -9.78 18.53 9.02
N HIS A 402 -9.09 17.91 8.06
CA HIS A 402 -7.81 18.41 7.56
C HIS A 402 -7.95 19.56 6.54
N ALA A 403 -9.05 19.65 5.80
CA ALA A 403 -9.32 20.76 4.89
C ALA A 403 -9.57 22.05 5.69
N VAL A 404 -10.31 21.94 6.80
CA VAL A 404 -10.56 23.06 7.71
C VAL A 404 -9.25 23.53 8.37
N ARG A 405 -8.41 22.59 8.81
CA ARG A 405 -7.08 22.91 9.38
C ARG A 405 -6.07 23.49 8.38
N ALA A 406 -6.32 23.34 7.08
CA ALA A 406 -5.44 23.86 6.03
C ALA A 406 -5.74 25.32 5.63
N LEU A 407 -6.95 25.83 5.91
CA LEU A 407 -7.36 27.20 5.62
C LEU A 407 -6.37 28.27 6.10
N PRO A 408 -5.92 28.29 7.37
CA PRO A 408 -4.98 29.33 7.84
C PRO A 408 -3.63 29.26 7.12
N ARG A 409 -3.16 28.05 6.76
CA ARG A 409 -1.92 27.90 5.98
C ARG A 409 -2.07 28.39 4.55
N ALA A 410 -3.22 28.14 3.93
CA ALA A 410 -3.53 28.65 2.60
C ALA A 410 -3.58 30.18 2.62
N ALA A 411 -4.30 30.78 3.57
CA ALA A 411 -4.35 32.23 3.76
C ALA A 411 -2.96 32.85 3.97
N MET A 412 -2.12 32.24 4.82
CA MET A 412 -0.74 32.67 5.03
C MET A 412 0.10 32.59 3.75
N SER A 413 -0.06 31.52 2.97
CA SER A 413 0.68 31.34 1.71
C SER A 413 0.33 32.42 0.68
N VAL A 414 -0.93 32.85 0.64
CA VAL A 414 -1.37 33.96 -0.21
C VAL A 414 -0.85 35.28 0.29
N ALA A 415 -0.94 35.56 1.59
CA ALA A 415 -0.41 36.80 2.16
C ALA A 415 1.08 36.96 1.83
N VAL A 416 1.87 35.89 1.98
CA VAL A 416 3.30 35.88 1.61
C VAL A 416 3.49 36.11 0.11
N LEU A 417 2.71 35.44 -0.75
CA LEU A 417 2.81 35.63 -2.19
C LEU A 417 2.43 37.06 -2.61
N THR A 418 1.35 37.62 -2.06
CA THR A 418 0.92 39.00 -2.31
C THR A 418 1.98 40.00 -1.88
N VAL A 419 2.58 39.83 -0.69
CA VAL A 419 3.68 40.67 -0.22
C VAL A 419 4.89 40.56 -1.15
N ALA A 420 5.25 39.35 -1.59
CA ALA A 420 6.35 39.14 -2.53
C ALA A 420 6.09 39.80 -3.90
N LEU A 421 4.87 39.71 -4.41
CA LEU A 421 4.48 40.36 -5.67
C LEU A 421 4.46 41.88 -5.55
N LEU A 422 3.90 42.44 -4.46
CA LEU A 422 3.94 43.88 -4.20
C LEU A 422 5.38 44.38 -4.05
N ALA A 423 6.23 43.65 -3.33
CA ALA A 423 7.64 43.96 -3.18
C ALA A 423 8.38 43.88 -4.52
N ALA A 424 7.98 43.00 -5.45
CA ALA A 424 8.56 42.91 -6.79
C ALA A 424 7.99 43.95 -7.78
N GLY A 425 6.91 44.65 -7.41
CA GLY A 425 6.14 45.55 -8.28
C GLY A 425 6.90 46.77 -8.81
N PHE A 426 8.06 47.12 -8.21
CA PHE A 426 8.93 48.19 -8.70
C PHE A 426 9.64 47.85 -10.03
N SER A 427 9.66 46.56 -10.41
CA SER A 427 10.32 46.07 -11.62
C SER A 427 9.45 45.04 -12.32
N THR A 428 8.94 45.39 -13.50
CA THR A 428 8.06 44.50 -14.30
C THR A 428 8.70 43.13 -14.59
N PRO A 429 10.00 43.02 -14.97
CA PRO A 429 10.65 41.72 -15.14
C PRO A 429 10.72 40.89 -13.85
N LEU A 430 10.99 41.53 -12.70
CA LEU A 430 11.05 40.84 -11.41
C LEU A 430 9.67 40.33 -10.99
N TRP A 431 8.64 41.15 -11.15
CA TRP A 431 7.26 40.77 -10.89
C TRP A 431 6.83 39.58 -11.76
N LEU A 432 7.16 39.61 -13.06
CA LEU A 432 6.91 38.49 -13.99
C LEU A 432 7.61 37.20 -13.55
N CYS A 433 8.88 37.28 -13.14
CA CYS A 433 9.60 36.13 -12.60
C CYS A 433 8.91 35.52 -11.37
N VAL A 434 8.50 36.35 -10.40
CA VAL A 434 7.79 35.89 -9.19
C VAL A 434 6.44 35.27 -9.55
N ALA A 435 5.67 35.89 -10.46
CA ALA A 435 4.39 35.38 -10.92
C ALA A 435 4.53 34.02 -11.65
N VAL A 436 5.50 33.90 -12.55
CA VAL A 436 5.79 32.64 -13.26
C VAL A 436 6.21 31.55 -12.29
N VAL A 437 7.10 31.84 -11.34
CA VAL A 437 7.51 30.87 -10.31
C VAL A 437 6.32 30.45 -9.45
N ALA A 438 5.44 31.38 -9.05
CA ALA A 438 4.24 31.07 -8.28
C ALA A 438 3.30 30.13 -9.06
N VAL A 439 3.09 30.35 -10.35
CA VAL A 439 2.31 29.47 -11.22
C VAL A 439 2.99 28.10 -11.39
N LEU A 440 4.30 28.06 -11.61
CA LEU A 440 5.04 26.80 -11.72
C LEU A 440 5.00 25.98 -10.42
N VAL A 441 5.14 26.63 -9.25
CA VAL A 441 5.01 25.99 -7.93
C VAL A 441 3.57 25.53 -7.68
N ALA A 442 2.57 26.29 -8.12
CA ALA A 442 1.17 25.89 -8.06
C ALA A 442 0.86 24.69 -8.97
N LEU A 443 1.55 24.56 -10.10
CA LEU A 443 1.41 23.44 -11.04
C LEU A 443 2.32 22.24 -10.71
N TRP A 444 3.35 22.41 -9.88
CA TRP A 444 4.31 21.35 -9.56
C TRP A 444 3.66 20.16 -8.83
N PRO A 445 3.84 18.89 -9.21
CA PRO A 445 3.27 17.78 -8.47
C PRO A 445 3.85 17.73 -7.04
N ARG A 446 3.02 17.95 -6.00
CA ARG A 446 3.45 17.72 -4.61
C ARG A 446 3.41 16.22 -4.34
N ARG A 447 4.51 15.66 -3.84
CA ARG A 447 4.52 14.33 -3.22
C ARG A 447 3.55 14.37 -2.05
N GLU A 448 2.66 13.38 -1.95
CA GLU A 448 1.75 13.27 -0.82
C GLU A 448 2.55 13.26 0.49
N PRO A 449 2.05 13.92 1.55
CA PRO A 449 2.73 13.91 2.84
C PRO A 449 2.84 12.46 3.33
N ARG A 450 4.08 12.02 3.58
CA ARG A 450 4.38 10.75 4.27
C ARG A 450 3.60 10.72 5.60
N ARG A 451 2.81 9.67 5.81
CA ARG A 451 2.21 9.35 7.11
C ARG A 451 3.34 9.06 8.12
N ARG A 452 3.02 9.15 9.42
CA ARG A 452 3.98 8.97 10.52
C ARG A 452 4.78 7.67 10.32
N PRO A 453 6.11 7.68 10.53
CA PRO A 453 6.94 6.50 10.27
C PRO A 453 6.74 5.44 11.36
N GLY A 454 6.64 4.16 10.97
CA GLY A 454 6.95 3.03 11.85
C GLY A 454 6.16 1.74 11.63
N GLU A 455 4.87 1.81 11.28
CA GLU A 455 3.98 0.63 11.34
C GLU A 455 3.37 0.24 9.98
N PHE A 456 3.15 1.21 9.08
CA PHE A 456 2.53 0.96 7.78
C PHE A 456 3.43 1.44 6.64
N LEU A 457 3.80 0.53 5.75
CA LEU A 457 4.61 0.79 4.55
C LEU A 457 3.79 1.24 3.35
N ASP A 458 4.33 2.21 2.59
CA ASP A 458 3.96 2.43 1.19
C ASP A 458 4.82 1.52 0.28
N ILE A 459 4.22 0.50 -0.34
CA ILE A 459 4.88 -0.53 -1.13
C ILE A 459 4.61 -0.31 -2.62
N LEU A 460 5.68 -0.20 -3.41
CA LEU A 460 5.63 -0.21 -4.86
C LEU A 460 6.05 -1.58 -5.38
N HIS A 461 5.09 -2.36 -5.85
CA HIS A 461 5.32 -3.70 -6.39
C HIS A 461 5.49 -3.61 -7.93
N LEU A 462 6.59 -4.14 -8.45
CA LEU A 462 6.90 -4.23 -9.87
C LEU A 462 6.58 -5.66 -10.34
N GLY A 463 5.33 -5.91 -10.71
CA GLY A 463 4.87 -7.21 -11.20
C GLY A 463 4.53 -7.14 -12.67
N PHE A 464 5.24 -7.87 -13.55
CA PHE A 464 4.98 -7.79 -14.99
C PHE A 464 3.57 -8.26 -15.38
N GLU A 465 3.10 -9.35 -14.76
CA GLU A 465 1.81 -9.98 -15.04
C GLU A 465 0.70 -9.41 -14.15
N ASP A 466 -0.38 -8.93 -14.78
CA ASP A 466 -1.63 -8.63 -14.10
C ASP A 466 -2.46 -9.92 -13.93
N PRO A 467 -3.17 -10.14 -12.80
CA PRO A 467 -4.05 -11.30 -12.63
C PRO A 467 -5.07 -11.49 -13.77
N ASP A 468 -5.60 -10.40 -14.33
CA ASP A 468 -6.59 -10.41 -15.42
C ASP A 468 -5.96 -10.57 -16.80
N MET A 469 -4.63 -10.59 -16.90
CA MET A 469 -3.94 -10.74 -18.18
C MET A 469 -4.15 -12.16 -18.73
N PRO A 470 -4.59 -12.32 -20.00
CA PRO A 470 -4.71 -13.65 -20.59
C PRO A 470 -3.37 -14.40 -20.58
N GLY A 471 -3.38 -15.61 -19.99
CA GLY A 471 -2.20 -16.45 -19.82
C GLY A 471 -1.42 -16.22 -18.52
N SER A 472 -1.88 -15.32 -17.64
CA SER A 472 -1.36 -15.13 -16.28
C SER A 472 -1.33 -16.46 -15.52
N GLY A 473 -0.34 -16.63 -14.64
CA GLY A 473 -0.09 -17.89 -13.93
C GLY A 473 -0.37 -17.82 -12.44
N GLY A 474 0.00 -18.88 -11.73
CA GLY A 474 -0.04 -18.90 -10.26
C GLY A 474 0.82 -17.80 -9.61
N GLY A 475 1.77 -17.22 -10.33
CA GLY A 475 2.62 -16.16 -9.80
C GLY A 475 1.91 -14.82 -9.60
N SER A 476 1.12 -14.37 -10.59
CA SER A 476 0.30 -13.17 -10.43
C SER A 476 -0.80 -13.37 -9.38
N LEU A 477 -1.32 -14.60 -9.23
CA LEU A 477 -2.26 -14.96 -8.17
C LEU A 477 -1.61 -14.83 -6.79
N ARG A 478 -0.41 -15.41 -6.60
CA ARG A 478 0.36 -15.27 -5.35
C ARG A 478 0.59 -13.80 -5.01
N THR A 479 1.03 -13.01 -5.97
CA THR A 479 1.26 -11.57 -5.79
C THR A 479 -0.01 -10.87 -5.31
N HIS A 480 -1.14 -11.15 -5.94
CA HIS A 480 -2.43 -10.59 -5.54
C HIS A 480 -2.89 -11.05 -4.13
N GLU A 481 -2.76 -12.33 -3.81
CA GLU A 481 -3.15 -12.90 -2.52
C GLU A 481 -2.33 -12.35 -1.34
N ILE A 482 -1.04 -12.07 -1.56
CA ILE A 482 -0.17 -11.42 -0.58
C ILE A 482 -0.51 -9.93 -0.49
N ASP A 483 -0.58 -9.22 -1.62
CA ASP A 483 -0.77 -7.78 -1.65
C ASP A 483 -2.12 -7.37 -1.03
N LYS A 484 -3.20 -8.12 -1.25
CA LYS A 484 -4.51 -7.82 -0.65
C LYS A 484 -4.49 -7.93 0.88
N ARG A 485 -3.72 -8.89 1.42
CA ARG A 485 -3.54 -9.09 2.87
C ARG A 485 -2.66 -8.03 3.48
N LEU A 486 -1.63 -7.60 2.76
CA LEU A 486 -0.83 -6.44 3.17
C LEU A 486 -1.70 -5.18 3.26
N VAL A 487 -2.60 -4.97 2.29
CA VAL A 487 -3.54 -3.85 2.35
C VAL A 487 -4.54 -3.99 3.50
N ALA A 488 -5.07 -5.19 3.75
CA ALA A 488 -5.92 -5.47 4.90
C ALA A 488 -5.22 -5.19 6.25
N ALA A 489 -3.91 -5.45 6.32
CA ALA A 489 -3.05 -5.12 7.47
C ALA A 489 -2.67 -3.62 7.55
N GLY A 490 -3.22 -2.76 6.69
CA GLY A 490 -3.05 -1.30 6.71
C GLY A 490 -1.92 -0.76 5.84
N HIS A 491 -1.19 -1.61 5.10
CA HIS A 491 -0.20 -1.16 4.12
C HIS A 491 -0.86 -0.56 2.89
N ARG A 492 -0.11 0.23 2.12
CA ARG A 492 -0.56 0.71 0.82
C ARG A 492 0.25 0.05 -0.27
N VAL A 493 -0.40 -0.72 -1.14
CA VAL A 493 0.27 -1.42 -2.23
C VAL A 493 -0.14 -0.84 -3.58
N THR A 494 0.85 -0.44 -4.39
CA THR A 494 0.66 -0.10 -5.81
C THR A 494 1.48 -1.04 -6.67
N VAL A 495 0.82 -1.77 -7.56
CA VAL A 495 1.44 -2.74 -8.48
C VAL A 495 1.57 -2.13 -9.87
N LEU A 496 2.78 -2.09 -10.42
CA LEU A 496 3.06 -1.66 -11.79
C LEU A 496 3.14 -2.87 -12.72
N THR A 497 2.16 -3.02 -13.62
CA THR A 497 2.02 -4.16 -14.54
C THR A 497 2.21 -3.77 -16.01
N THR A 498 2.47 -4.74 -16.90
CA THR A 498 2.54 -4.46 -18.34
C THR A 498 1.15 -4.19 -18.92
N ARG A 499 1.10 -3.45 -20.03
CA ARG A 499 -0.15 -3.25 -20.79
C ARG A 499 -0.53 -4.51 -21.57
N PHE A 500 -1.82 -4.84 -21.58
CA PHE A 500 -2.40 -5.89 -22.43
C PHE A 500 -3.75 -5.42 -23.01
N PRO A 501 -4.29 -6.06 -24.07
CA PRO A 501 -5.55 -5.64 -24.67
C PRO A 501 -6.70 -5.69 -23.65
N GLY A 502 -7.41 -4.57 -23.47
CA GLY A 502 -8.49 -4.44 -22.49
C GLY A 502 -8.06 -4.01 -21.08
N CYS A 503 -6.75 -3.89 -20.82
CA CYS A 503 -6.25 -3.52 -19.50
C CYS A 503 -6.66 -2.11 -19.09
N HIS A 504 -6.95 -1.92 -17.81
CA HIS A 504 -7.21 -0.60 -17.23
C HIS A 504 -6.79 -0.56 -15.77
N ASP A 505 -6.26 0.58 -15.33
CA ASP A 505 -5.94 0.78 -13.92
C ASP A 505 -7.19 0.67 -13.07
N ARG A 506 -7.04 -0.07 -11.96
CA ARG A 506 -8.11 -0.43 -11.03
C ARG A 506 -7.55 -0.54 -9.62
N VAL A 507 -8.46 -0.48 -8.65
CA VAL A 507 -8.20 -0.93 -7.28
C VAL A 507 -9.01 -2.20 -7.10
N GLN A 508 -8.34 -3.30 -6.77
CA GLN A 508 -8.94 -4.61 -6.55
C GLN A 508 -8.47 -5.10 -5.17
N ASP A 509 -9.41 -5.40 -4.28
CA ASP A 509 -9.13 -5.82 -2.89
C ASP A 509 -8.19 -4.84 -2.16
N GLY A 510 -8.38 -3.54 -2.42
CA GLY A 510 -7.56 -2.45 -1.88
C GLY A 510 -6.19 -2.27 -2.55
N VAL A 511 -5.73 -3.22 -3.38
CA VAL A 511 -4.48 -3.15 -4.14
C VAL A 511 -4.66 -2.31 -5.40
N ARG A 512 -3.76 -1.34 -5.64
CA ARG A 512 -3.83 -0.45 -6.81
C ARG A 512 -2.99 -0.97 -7.97
N TYR A 513 -3.62 -1.42 -9.06
CA TYR A 513 -2.95 -1.86 -10.28
C TYR A 513 -2.81 -0.72 -11.30
N VAL A 514 -1.59 -0.50 -11.79
CA VAL A 514 -1.23 0.55 -12.74
C VAL A 514 -0.48 -0.03 -13.94
N HIS A 515 -1.05 0.14 -15.14
CA HIS A 515 -0.53 -0.49 -16.35
C HIS A 515 0.45 0.41 -17.11
N VAL A 516 1.73 0.02 -17.12
CA VAL A 516 2.85 0.76 -17.73
C VAL A 516 3.34 0.06 -18.99
N GLY A 517 3.63 0.84 -20.03
CA GLY A 517 4.11 0.33 -21.31
C GLY A 517 3.80 1.24 -22.49
N LEU A 518 4.39 0.92 -23.64
CA LEU A 518 4.18 1.61 -24.90
C LEU A 518 3.00 0.98 -25.67
N GLY A 519 2.14 1.81 -26.27
CA GLY A 519 1.01 1.34 -27.08
C GLY A 519 -0.10 0.62 -26.29
N ARG A 520 -0.77 -0.33 -26.96
CA ARG A 520 -1.91 -1.13 -26.44
C ARG A 520 -1.51 -2.56 -25.99
N GLY A 521 -0.22 -2.89 -25.96
CA GLY A 521 0.25 -4.20 -25.49
C GLY A 521 -0.22 -5.40 -26.34
N ARG A 522 -0.33 -5.26 -27.66
CA ARG A 522 -0.83 -6.34 -28.53
C ARG A 522 0.16 -7.50 -28.71
N THR A 523 1.46 -7.21 -28.81
CA THR A 523 2.52 -8.21 -29.05
C THR A 523 3.36 -8.44 -27.80
N LEU A 524 3.88 -9.66 -27.62
CA LEU A 524 4.74 -10.02 -26.48
C LEU A 524 5.98 -9.11 -26.36
N ILE A 525 6.65 -8.85 -27.49
CA ILE A 525 7.83 -7.95 -27.54
C ILE A 525 7.44 -6.54 -27.10
N GLY A 526 6.30 -6.02 -27.58
CA GLY A 526 5.79 -4.70 -27.19
C GLY A 526 5.46 -4.61 -25.70
N ARG A 527 4.97 -5.71 -25.08
CA ARG A 527 4.72 -5.79 -23.64
C ARG A 527 6.02 -5.77 -22.83
N VAL A 528 6.98 -6.62 -23.18
CA VAL A 528 8.25 -6.76 -22.44
C VAL A 528 9.10 -5.50 -22.59
N VAL A 529 9.37 -5.06 -23.82
CA VAL A 529 10.19 -3.87 -24.07
C VAL A 529 9.48 -2.61 -23.58
N GLY A 530 8.18 -2.48 -23.84
CA GLY A 530 7.39 -1.33 -23.39
C GLY A 530 7.39 -1.20 -21.86
N TYR A 531 7.20 -2.32 -21.15
CA TYR A 531 7.31 -2.35 -19.69
C TYR A 531 8.71 -1.98 -19.23
N ALA A 532 9.74 -2.67 -19.74
CA ALA A 532 11.14 -2.47 -19.36
C ALA A 532 11.61 -1.01 -19.52
N VAL A 533 11.23 -0.35 -20.63
CA VAL A 533 11.63 1.03 -20.93
C VAL A 533 10.86 2.04 -20.05
N VAL A 534 9.56 1.85 -19.84
CA VAL A 534 8.71 2.82 -19.13
C VAL A 534 8.79 2.66 -17.61
N LEU A 535 9.08 1.45 -17.12
CA LEU A 535 9.03 1.09 -15.70
C LEU A 535 9.88 2.02 -14.82
N PRO A 536 11.17 2.33 -15.12
CA PRO A 536 11.96 3.20 -14.26
C PRO A 536 11.38 4.63 -14.15
N PHE A 537 10.83 5.15 -15.24
CA PHE A 537 10.19 6.48 -15.26
C PHE A 537 8.86 6.48 -14.53
N ALA A 538 8.07 5.43 -14.68
CA ALA A 538 6.81 5.28 -13.96
C ALA A 538 7.05 5.14 -12.46
N ALA A 539 7.96 4.26 -12.05
CA ALA A 539 8.30 4.03 -10.64
C ALA A 539 8.78 5.31 -9.92
N ARG A 540 9.50 6.21 -10.61
CA ARG A 540 9.91 7.51 -10.05
C ARG A 540 8.75 8.44 -9.70
N ARG A 541 7.56 8.25 -10.29
CA ARG A 541 6.35 9.05 -10.01
C ARG A 541 5.64 8.62 -8.74
N HIS A 542 5.97 7.45 -8.20
CA HIS A 542 5.40 6.93 -6.97
C HIS A 542 6.34 7.19 -5.78
N ALA A 543 5.77 7.70 -4.70
CA ALA A 543 6.41 7.69 -3.39
C ALA A 543 6.18 6.30 -2.78
N ALA A 544 7.25 5.64 -2.36
CA ALA A 544 7.21 4.33 -1.72
C ALA A 544 8.39 4.21 -0.76
N ASP A 545 8.16 3.49 0.34
CA ASP A 545 9.15 3.14 1.35
C ASP A 545 9.90 1.86 0.95
N LEU A 546 9.21 0.93 0.27
CA LEU A 546 9.75 -0.31 -0.25
C LEU A 546 9.44 -0.47 -1.74
N VAL A 547 10.40 -0.99 -2.50
CA VAL A 547 10.16 -1.54 -3.84
C VAL A 547 10.20 -3.06 -3.78
N VAL A 548 9.21 -3.72 -4.34
CA VAL A 548 9.19 -5.18 -4.49
C VAL A 548 9.28 -5.48 -5.98
N GLU A 549 10.16 -6.36 -6.40
CA GLU A 549 10.33 -6.75 -7.81
C GLU A 549 9.99 -8.22 -8.00
N ASP A 550 8.92 -8.53 -8.73
CA ASP A 550 8.63 -9.91 -9.15
C ASP A 550 9.49 -10.28 -10.35
N PHE A 551 10.15 -11.44 -10.24
CA PHE A 551 10.94 -11.95 -11.35
C PHE A 551 10.04 -12.56 -12.42
N PHE A 552 10.25 -12.17 -13.69
CA PHE A 552 9.36 -12.56 -14.79
C PHE A 552 10.11 -12.99 -16.05
N ALA A 553 9.51 -13.88 -16.84
CA ALA A 553 10.07 -14.32 -18.11
C ALA A 553 9.85 -13.28 -19.23
N PRO A 554 10.81 -13.09 -20.17
CA PRO A 554 12.06 -13.83 -20.33
C PRO A 554 13.28 -13.21 -19.63
N VAL A 555 13.15 -12.03 -19.01
CA VAL A 555 14.29 -11.19 -18.57
C VAL A 555 14.77 -11.53 -17.14
N SER A 556 14.01 -12.35 -16.40
CA SER A 556 14.13 -12.64 -14.97
C SER A 556 13.98 -11.40 -14.10
N THR A 557 14.80 -10.37 -14.27
CA THR A 557 14.83 -9.17 -13.42
C THR A 557 15.21 -7.92 -14.19
N MET A 558 14.64 -6.79 -13.77
CA MET A 558 14.93 -5.43 -14.19
C MET A 558 16.03 -4.76 -13.37
N ALA A 559 16.66 -5.49 -12.44
CA ALA A 559 17.68 -4.98 -11.52
C ALA A 559 17.22 -3.69 -10.80
N ALA A 560 15.99 -3.70 -10.26
CA ALA A 560 15.40 -2.56 -9.56
C ALA A 560 16.33 -1.89 -8.51
N PRO A 561 17.18 -2.62 -7.74
CA PRO A 561 18.09 -1.99 -6.79
C PRO A 561 19.02 -0.92 -7.40
N LEU A 562 19.33 -1.00 -8.70
CA LEU A 562 20.27 -0.11 -9.36
C LEU A 562 19.68 1.26 -9.73
N TRP A 563 18.37 1.38 -9.87
CA TRP A 563 17.73 2.59 -10.41
C TRP A 563 16.59 3.15 -9.55
N THR A 564 16.12 2.42 -8.54
CA THR A 564 15.07 2.90 -7.63
C THR A 564 15.64 3.78 -6.51
N GLY A 565 16.89 3.54 -6.08
CA GLY A 565 17.51 4.20 -4.92
C GLY A 565 16.80 3.92 -3.59
N ARG A 566 15.99 2.86 -3.52
CA ARG A 566 15.13 2.51 -2.37
C ARG A 566 15.42 1.10 -1.87
N PRO A 567 15.09 0.76 -0.60
CA PRO A 567 15.03 -0.63 -0.17
C PRO A 567 14.25 -1.46 -1.18
N THR A 568 14.86 -2.53 -1.67
CA THR A 568 14.30 -3.36 -2.72
C THR A 568 14.34 -4.83 -2.30
N VAL A 569 13.22 -5.53 -2.47
CA VAL A 569 13.08 -6.98 -2.25
C VAL A 569 12.72 -7.63 -3.57
N GLY A 570 13.49 -8.63 -4.00
CA GLY A 570 13.15 -9.41 -5.20
C GLY A 570 12.34 -10.64 -4.82
N VAL A 571 11.18 -10.85 -5.44
CA VAL A 571 10.34 -12.04 -5.25
C VAL A 571 10.53 -12.96 -6.45
N VAL A 572 11.12 -14.13 -6.20
CA VAL A 572 11.58 -15.03 -7.26
C VAL A 572 10.58 -16.18 -7.43
N GLN A 573 9.66 -15.97 -8.36
CA GLN A 573 8.63 -16.95 -8.72
C GLN A 573 9.01 -17.72 -9.99
N TRP A 574 10.03 -17.25 -10.70
CA TRP A 574 10.60 -17.87 -11.89
C TRP A 574 12.12 -17.63 -11.94
N LEU A 575 12.90 -18.69 -12.16
CA LEU A 575 14.36 -18.62 -12.25
C LEU A 575 14.86 -19.63 -13.29
N ASN A 576 14.65 -19.34 -14.57
CA ASN A 576 15.05 -20.26 -15.64
C ASN A 576 15.46 -19.55 -16.94
N ALA A 577 16.27 -18.49 -16.84
CA ALA A 577 16.71 -17.72 -18.00
C ALA A 577 17.57 -18.51 -19.00
N ARG A 578 18.22 -19.62 -18.61
CA ARG A 578 19.03 -20.46 -19.52
C ARG A 578 18.16 -21.14 -20.59
N ASP A 579 16.99 -21.63 -20.22
CA ASP A 579 16.08 -22.28 -21.16
C ASP A 579 15.48 -21.26 -22.13
N LYS A 580 15.14 -20.05 -21.64
CA LYS A 580 14.73 -18.95 -22.53
C LYS A 580 15.87 -18.45 -23.40
N ALA A 581 17.10 -18.47 -22.91
CA ALA A 581 18.26 -18.11 -23.70
C ALA A 581 18.49 -19.08 -24.87
N ARG A 582 18.25 -20.37 -24.66
CA ARG A 582 18.24 -21.38 -25.73
C ARG A 582 17.07 -21.19 -26.69
N GLN A 583 15.86 -20.97 -26.16
CA GLN A 583 14.64 -20.83 -26.97
C GLN A 583 14.68 -19.60 -27.89
N TYR A 584 15.19 -18.46 -27.40
CA TYR A 584 15.17 -17.20 -28.13
C TYR A 584 16.55 -16.81 -28.69
N HIS A 585 17.58 -17.64 -28.50
CA HIS A 585 18.96 -17.37 -28.89
C HIS A 585 19.53 -16.03 -28.37
N LEU A 586 19.08 -15.60 -27.18
CA LEU A 586 19.46 -14.34 -26.52
C LEU A 586 20.06 -14.61 -25.13
N PRO A 587 21.04 -13.82 -24.64
CA PRO A 587 21.78 -14.16 -23.43
C PRO A 587 21.06 -13.78 -22.12
N PHE A 588 19.77 -14.10 -21.97
CA PHE A 588 18.96 -13.76 -20.78
C PHE A 588 19.57 -14.26 -19.46
N HIS A 589 20.30 -15.38 -19.49
CA HIS A 589 21.00 -15.93 -18.32
C HIS A 589 22.09 -15.00 -17.75
N LEU A 590 22.66 -14.10 -18.57
CA LEU A 590 23.60 -13.09 -18.09
C LEU A 590 22.87 -12.00 -17.30
N VAL A 591 21.69 -11.58 -17.79
CA VAL A 591 20.83 -10.60 -17.12
C VAL A 591 20.34 -11.14 -15.78
N GLU A 592 19.89 -12.40 -15.73
CA GLU A 592 19.48 -13.07 -14.49
C GLU A 592 20.64 -13.10 -13.47
N ARG A 593 21.83 -13.56 -13.88
CA ARG A 593 23.00 -13.61 -12.98
C ARG A 593 23.42 -12.23 -12.50
N PHE A 594 23.37 -11.23 -13.38
CA PHE A 594 23.68 -9.85 -13.04
C PHE A 594 22.66 -9.28 -12.06
N GLY A 595 21.36 -9.38 -12.32
CA GLY A 595 20.34 -8.80 -11.46
C GLY A 595 20.24 -9.50 -10.10
N VAL A 596 20.35 -10.83 -10.02
CA VAL A 596 20.38 -11.58 -8.74
C VAL A 596 21.54 -11.11 -7.85
N ARG A 597 22.72 -10.85 -8.42
CA ARG A 597 23.90 -10.36 -7.67
C ARG A 597 23.72 -8.98 -7.03
N HIS A 598 22.81 -8.17 -7.56
CA HIS A 598 22.54 -6.82 -7.05
C HIS A 598 21.40 -6.77 -6.03
N HIS A 599 20.61 -7.85 -5.92
CA HIS A 599 19.61 -7.97 -4.87
C HIS A 599 20.25 -8.44 -3.57
N ARG A 600 20.03 -7.68 -2.48
CA ARG A 600 20.48 -8.04 -1.12
C ARG A 600 19.44 -8.84 -0.34
N ARG A 601 18.17 -8.76 -0.74
CA ARG A 601 17.02 -9.37 -0.07
C ARG A 601 16.13 -10.00 -1.12
N LEU A 602 15.89 -11.30 -0.97
CA LEU A 602 15.15 -12.12 -1.93
C LEU A 602 14.12 -12.97 -1.19
N VAL A 603 12.96 -13.15 -1.80
CA VAL A 603 11.96 -14.14 -1.40
C VAL A 603 11.99 -15.27 -2.42
N ALA A 604 12.16 -16.50 -1.94
CA ALA A 604 12.07 -17.71 -2.74
C ALA A 604 10.77 -18.46 -2.40
N VAL A 605 10.12 -19.03 -3.41
CA VAL A 605 8.87 -19.77 -3.20
C VAL A 605 9.09 -21.20 -2.68
N SER A 606 10.30 -21.75 -2.79
CA SER A 606 10.66 -23.10 -2.32
C SER A 606 12.14 -23.16 -1.95
N ARG A 607 12.54 -24.18 -1.18
CA ARG A 607 13.94 -24.40 -0.80
C ARG A 607 14.81 -24.63 -2.03
N GLY A 608 14.33 -25.38 -3.02
CA GLY A 608 15.06 -25.59 -4.28
C GLY A 608 15.37 -24.28 -5.05
N VAL A 609 14.48 -23.29 -5.02
CA VAL A 609 14.75 -21.95 -5.58
C VAL A 609 15.73 -21.18 -4.69
N ALA A 610 15.59 -21.27 -3.37
CA ALA A 610 16.46 -20.60 -2.43
C ALA A 610 17.93 -21.04 -2.57
N ASP A 611 18.18 -22.35 -2.66
CA ASP A 611 19.53 -22.90 -2.83
C ASP A 611 20.20 -22.38 -4.10
N ARG A 612 19.45 -22.29 -5.21
CA ARG A 612 19.94 -21.72 -6.47
C ARG A 612 20.26 -20.22 -6.34
N LEU A 613 19.42 -19.45 -5.66
CA LEU A 613 19.66 -18.02 -5.43
C LEU A 613 20.90 -17.79 -4.56
N THR A 614 21.03 -18.56 -3.47
CA THR A 614 22.19 -18.50 -2.56
C THR A 614 23.48 -18.86 -3.30
N ALA A 615 23.45 -19.88 -4.16
CA ALA A 615 24.60 -20.22 -5.01
C ALA A 615 24.98 -19.11 -6.00
N MET A 616 23.99 -18.37 -6.53
CA MET A 616 24.23 -17.25 -7.46
C MET A 616 24.68 -15.97 -6.76
N ASN A 617 24.20 -15.72 -5.55
CA ASN A 617 24.55 -14.57 -4.72
C ASN A 617 24.62 -14.96 -3.23
N PRO A 618 25.80 -15.38 -2.74
CA PRO A 618 26.01 -15.74 -1.34
C PRO A 618 25.82 -14.58 -0.34
N ARG A 619 25.71 -13.34 -0.83
CA ARG A 619 25.53 -12.13 -0.02
C ARG A 619 24.08 -11.68 0.09
N ALA A 620 23.14 -12.39 -0.55
CA ALA A 620 21.72 -12.12 -0.44
C ALA A 620 21.13 -12.84 0.78
N HIS A 621 20.27 -12.16 1.51
CA HIS A 621 19.37 -12.81 2.46
C HIS A 621 18.17 -13.37 1.67
N VAL A 622 18.02 -14.70 1.65
CA VAL A 622 16.96 -15.40 0.93
C VAL A 622 15.97 -15.96 1.94
N GLU A 623 14.71 -15.49 1.90
CA GLU A 623 13.65 -16.00 2.76
C GLU A 623 12.69 -16.91 1.99
N ILE A 624 12.37 -18.07 2.54
CA ILE A 624 11.48 -19.04 1.91
C ILE A 624 10.04 -18.71 2.32
N ILE A 625 9.26 -18.17 1.38
CA ILE A 625 7.83 -17.85 1.54
C ILE A 625 7.09 -18.38 0.31
N GLY A 626 6.48 -19.55 0.48
CA GLY A 626 5.79 -20.28 -0.57
C GLY A 626 4.46 -19.67 -1.01
N ASN A 627 3.61 -20.51 -1.58
CA ASN A 627 2.23 -20.14 -1.93
C ASN A 627 1.28 -20.74 -0.89
N GLY A 628 0.17 -20.03 -0.63
CA GLY A 628 -0.90 -20.56 0.20
C GLY A 628 -1.96 -21.31 -0.61
N VAL A 629 -2.92 -21.87 0.12
CA VAL A 629 -4.11 -22.52 -0.43
C VAL A 629 -5.35 -21.68 -0.12
N ASP A 630 -6.25 -21.61 -1.09
CA ASP A 630 -7.55 -20.95 -0.93
C ASP A 630 -8.42 -21.69 0.10
N PRO A 631 -9.01 -20.99 1.09
CA PRO A 631 -9.94 -21.58 2.05
C PRO A 631 -11.08 -22.39 1.42
N LEU A 632 -11.52 -22.04 0.21
CA LEU A 632 -12.56 -22.79 -0.53
C LEU A 632 -12.17 -24.25 -0.81
N ALA A 633 -10.87 -24.58 -0.87
CA ALA A 633 -10.40 -25.94 -1.05
C ALA A 633 -10.79 -26.86 0.13
N PHE A 634 -10.83 -26.31 1.34
CA PHE A 634 -11.20 -27.05 2.55
C PHE A 634 -12.72 -27.21 2.69
N ALA A 635 -13.50 -26.34 2.04
CA ALA A 635 -14.96 -26.41 2.03
C ALA A 635 -15.50 -27.53 1.12
N ALA A 636 -14.74 -27.97 0.11
CA ALA A 636 -15.15 -29.05 -0.77
C ALA A 636 -15.31 -30.38 0.00
N THR A 637 -16.36 -31.13 -0.27
CA THR A 637 -16.59 -32.45 0.38
C THR A 637 -15.80 -33.53 -0.35
N PRO A 638 -14.81 -34.19 0.29
CA PRO A 638 -14.05 -35.25 -0.35
C PRO A 638 -14.96 -36.42 -0.73
N SER A 639 -14.73 -37.01 -1.91
CA SER A 639 -15.39 -38.25 -2.31
C SER A 639 -14.42 -39.16 -3.04
N ASP A 640 -14.72 -40.46 -3.00
CA ASP A 640 -13.87 -41.52 -3.54
C ASP A 640 -14.24 -41.83 -5.00
N GLY A 641 -14.19 -40.83 -5.89
CA GLY A 641 -14.50 -41.03 -7.31
C GLY A 641 -13.46 -41.88 -8.06
N ALA A 642 -13.67 -42.08 -9.36
CA ALA A 642 -12.84 -42.96 -10.19
C ALA A 642 -11.88 -42.21 -11.13
N ASP A 643 -12.03 -40.90 -11.32
CA ASP A 643 -11.21 -40.18 -12.28
C ASP A 643 -9.81 -39.85 -11.76
N ILE A 644 -8.81 -39.90 -12.62
CA ILE A 644 -7.48 -39.34 -12.37
C ILE A 644 -7.44 -37.94 -12.96
N VAL A 645 -7.00 -36.96 -12.19
CA VAL A 645 -7.07 -35.55 -12.59
C VAL A 645 -5.68 -34.93 -12.73
N TYR A 646 -5.45 -34.29 -13.86
CA TYR A 646 -4.41 -33.29 -14.05
C TYR A 646 -5.05 -31.90 -14.09
N ILE A 647 -4.54 -30.95 -13.32
CA ILE A 647 -4.91 -29.52 -13.43
C ILE A 647 -3.65 -28.69 -13.68
N GLY A 648 -3.67 -27.88 -14.73
CA GLY A 648 -2.58 -26.97 -15.00
C GLY A 648 -2.57 -26.40 -16.41
N ARG A 649 -1.64 -25.49 -16.68
CA ARG A 649 -1.41 -24.98 -18.03
C ARG A 649 -0.98 -26.12 -18.95
N LEU A 650 -1.64 -26.26 -20.11
CA LEU A 650 -1.32 -27.30 -21.10
C LEU A 650 -0.05 -26.94 -21.87
N GLU A 651 1.08 -27.07 -21.19
CA GLU A 651 2.42 -26.95 -21.74
C GLU A 651 3.02 -28.36 -21.83
N PHE A 652 3.49 -28.73 -23.02
CA PHE A 652 3.75 -30.14 -23.36
C PHE A 652 4.94 -30.74 -22.61
N VAL A 653 6.07 -30.02 -22.52
CA VAL A 653 7.36 -30.58 -22.07
C VAL A 653 7.65 -30.28 -20.59
N GLN A 654 7.57 -29.02 -20.19
CA GLN A 654 7.83 -28.55 -18.82
C GLN A 654 6.88 -29.22 -17.82
N LYS A 655 5.59 -29.35 -18.16
CA LYS A 655 4.59 -30.01 -17.30
C LYS A 655 4.53 -31.53 -17.47
N GLY A 656 5.38 -32.11 -18.33
CA GLY A 656 5.53 -33.56 -18.50
C GLY A 656 4.25 -34.28 -18.94
N LEU A 657 3.41 -33.61 -19.73
CA LEU A 657 2.14 -34.17 -20.18
C LEU A 657 2.33 -35.30 -21.19
N ASP A 658 3.42 -35.28 -21.95
CA ASP A 658 3.87 -36.41 -22.78
C ASP A 658 4.15 -37.66 -21.95
N LEU A 659 4.85 -37.52 -20.82
CA LEU A 659 5.16 -38.62 -19.89
C LEU A 659 3.88 -39.18 -19.26
N LEU A 660 2.95 -38.29 -18.88
CA LEU A 660 1.66 -38.69 -18.34
C LEU A 660 0.81 -39.47 -19.34
N LEU A 661 0.74 -39.03 -20.61
CA LEU A 661 -0.05 -39.72 -21.63
C LEU A 661 0.52 -41.11 -21.93
N HIS A 662 1.85 -41.28 -21.96
CA HIS A 662 2.46 -42.59 -22.07
C HIS A 662 2.18 -43.49 -20.86
N ALA A 663 2.29 -42.95 -19.63
CA ALA A 663 1.94 -43.71 -18.42
C ALA A 663 0.46 -44.11 -18.41
N TRP A 664 -0.43 -43.20 -18.79
CA TRP A 664 -1.87 -43.45 -18.87
C TRP A 664 -2.22 -44.51 -19.92
N ALA A 665 -1.57 -44.47 -21.09
CA ALA A 665 -1.77 -45.48 -22.12
C ALA A 665 -1.48 -46.89 -21.59
N SER A 666 -0.42 -47.07 -20.81
CA SER A 666 -0.10 -48.35 -20.17
C SER A 666 -1.04 -48.69 -19.01
N ALA A 667 -1.52 -47.70 -18.25
CA ALA A 667 -2.34 -47.93 -17.06
C ALA A 667 -3.85 -48.10 -17.34
N ARG A 668 -4.38 -47.59 -18.46
CA ARG A 668 -5.84 -47.44 -18.71
C ARG A 668 -6.69 -48.70 -18.51
N HIS A 669 -6.12 -49.88 -18.73
CA HIS A 669 -6.83 -51.16 -18.56
C HIS A 669 -6.86 -51.65 -17.10
N HIS A 670 -6.02 -51.08 -16.24
CA HIS A 670 -5.88 -51.43 -14.83
C HIS A 670 -6.61 -50.46 -13.89
N VAL A 671 -7.21 -49.40 -14.45
CA VAL A 671 -7.88 -48.31 -13.72
C VAL A 671 -9.32 -48.16 -14.18
N THR A 672 -10.21 -47.97 -13.22
CA THR A 672 -11.62 -47.62 -13.43
C THR A 672 -11.73 -46.10 -13.56
N GLY A 673 -12.46 -45.56 -14.55
CA GLY A 673 -12.60 -44.11 -14.77
C GLY A 673 -11.82 -43.55 -15.96
N THR A 674 -11.66 -42.22 -16.00
CA THR A 674 -10.99 -41.48 -17.09
C THR A 674 -9.86 -40.59 -16.59
N LEU A 675 -8.92 -40.25 -17.49
CA LEU A 675 -7.94 -39.19 -17.25
C LEU A 675 -8.58 -37.84 -17.62
N VAL A 676 -8.82 -37.02 -16.62
CA VAL A 676 -9.35 -35.67 -16.79
C VAL A 676 -8.21 -34.67 -16.87
N VAL A 677 -8.10 -33.98 -18.00
CA VAL A 677 -7.10 -32.95 -18.26
C VAL A 677 -7.79 -31.58 -18.21
N ALA A 678 -7.59 -30.87 -17.10
CA ALA A 678 -8.18 -29.56 -16.86
C ALA A 678 -7.16 -28.44 -17.03
N GLY A 679 -7.50 -27.48 -17.90
CA GLY A 679 -6.67 -26.34 -18.24
C GLY A 679 -6.68 -26.02 -19.73
N THR A 680 -5.98 -24.94 -20.09
CA THR A 680 -5.75 -24.53 -21.47
C THR A 680 -4.28 -24.18 -21.66
N GLY A 681 -3.79 -24.18 -22.89
CA GLY A 681 -2.40 -23.84 -23.15
C GLY A 681 -1.94 -24.13 -24.58
N PRO A 682 -0.74 -23.64 -24.94
CA PRO A 682 -0.22 -23.75 -26.31
C PRO A 682 0.03 -25.20 -26.76
N GLY A 683 0.14 -26.15 -25.82
CA GLY A 683 0.35 -27.56 -26.11
C GLY A 683 -0.93 -28.36 -26.37
N GLU A 684 -2.12 -27.77 -26.23
CA GLU A 684 -3.39 -28.52 -26.27
C GLU A 684 -3.58 -29.33 -27.56
N ARG A 685 -3.35 -28.74 -28.73
CA ARG A 685 -3.48 -29.46 -30.01
C ARG A 685 -2.58 -30.69 -30.06
N ARG A 686 -1.30 -30.52 -29.70
CA ARG A 686 -0.31 -31.60 -29.69
C ARG A 686 -0.68 -32.72 -28.70
N LEU A 687 -1.32 -32.38 -27.58
CA LEU A 687 -1.82 -33.37 -26.63
C LEU A 687 -2.98 -34.17 -27.20
N ARG A 688 -3.92 -33.52 -27.89
CA ARG A 688 -5.05 -34.19 -28.55
C ARG A 688 -4.57 -35.12 -29.67
N ASP A 689 -3.60 -34.68 -30.47
CA ASP A 689 -2.97 -35.50 -31.50
C ASP A 689 -2.33 -36.76 -30.87
N MET A 690 -1.54 -36.59 -29.81
CA MET A 690 -0.91 -37.70 -29.09
C MET A 690 -1.93 -38.65 -28.44
N VAL A 691 -3.04 -38.13 -27.91
CA VAL A 691 -4.15 -38.95 -27.37
C VAL A 691 -4.77 -39.82 -28.47
N ALA A 692 -4.92 -39.29 -29.69
CA ALA A 692 -5.40 -40.05 -30.84
C ALA A 692 -4.36 -41.10 -31.28
N ASP A 693 -3.09 -40.71 -31.40
CA ASP A 693 -1.99 -41.60 -31.81
C ASP A 693 -1.79 -42.78 -30.84
N LEU A 694 -1.98 -42.54 -29.54
CA LEU A 694 -1.90 -43.58 -28.50
C LEU A 694 -3.16 -44.45 -28.39
N GLY A 695 -4.22 -44.12 -29.14
CA GLY A 695 -5.49 -44.87 -29.11
C GLY A 695 -6.21 -44.81 -27.76
N ILE A 696 -6.14 -43.68 -27.06
CA ILE A 696 -6.71 -43.49 -25.70
C ILE A 696 -7.80 -42.43 -25.62
N ALA A 697 -8.33 -42.00 -26.77
CA ALA A 697 -9.30 -40.91 -26.85
C ALA A 697 -10.61 -41.17 -26.06
N ASP A 698 -11.04 -42.43 -25.96
CA ASP A 698 -12.22 -42.86 -25.21
C ASP A 698 -12.02 -42.80 -23.68
N ARG A 699 -10.77 -42.67 -23.22
CA ARG A 699 -10.39 -42.65 -21.80
C ARG A 699 -9.76 -41.33 -21.32
N VAL A 700 -9.76 -40.29 -22.16
CA VAL A 700 -9.21 -38.97 -21.81
C VAL A 700 -10.25 -37.88 -22.02
N ARG A 701 -10.50 -37.06 -21.00
CA ARG A 701 -11.48 -35.96 -21.03
C ARG A 701 -10.80 -34.62 -20.83
N PHE A 702 -10.88 -33.74 -21.82
CA PHE A 702 -10.42 -32.36 -21.72
C PHE A 702 -11.57 -31.46 -21.27
N THR A 703 -11.44 -30.79 -20.12
CA THR A 703 -12.51 -29.93 -19.57
C THR A 703 -12.36 -28.47 -19.93
N GLY A 704 -11.20 -28.07 -20.48
CA GLY A 704 -10.84 -26.66 -20.61
C GLY A 704 -10.54 -26.04 -19.23
N TRP A 705 -10.63 -24.70 -19.15
CA TRP A 705 -10.31 -23.95 -17.94
C TRP A 705 -11.34 -24.17 -16.82
N VAL A 706 -10.87 -24.45 -15.60
CA VAL A 706 -11.69 -24.61 -14.39
C VAL A 706 -11.19 -23.68 -13.28
N ALA A 707 -12.11 -23.06 -12.52
CA ALA A 707 -11.79 -22.09 -11.47
C ALA A 707 -12.82 -22.13 -10.33
N GLY A 708 -12.55 -21.40 -9.25
CA GLY A 708 -13.46 -21.29 -8.11
C GLY A 708 -13.83 -22.65 -7.51
N GLN A 709 -15.10 -22.78 -7.10
CA GLN A 709 -15.61 -24.01 -6.47
C GLN A 709 -15.54 -25.23 -7.40
N ASP A 710 -15.80 -25.06 -8.72
CA ASP A 710 -15.76 -26.16 -9.68
C ASP A 710 -14.39 -26.86 -9.73
N LYS A 711 -13.31 -26.08 -9.55
CA LYS A 711 -11.95 -26.62 -9.46
C LYS A 711 -11.79 -27.51 -8.23
N TYR A 712 -12.21 -27.05 -7.06
CA TYR A 712 -12.06 -27.80 -5.81
C TYR A 712 -12.98 -29.01 -5.76
N ASP A 713 -14.18 -28.92 -6.31
CA ASP A 713 -15.08 -30.07 -6.45
C ASP A 713 -14.52 -31.13 -7.40
N LEU A 714 -13.87 -30.71 -8.49
CA LEU A 714 -13.17 -31.63 -9.39
C LEU A 714 -12.02 -32.36 -8.65
N LEU A 715 -11.21 -31.63 -7.90
CA LEU A 715 -10.12 -32.21 -7.11
C LEU A 715 -10.65 -33.13 -6.01
N ALA A 716 -11.70 -32.73 -5.28
CA ALA A 716 -12.30 -33.49 -4.20
C ALA A 716 -12.92 -34.82 -4.67
N ARG A 717 -13.44 -34.87 -5.92
CA ARG A 717 -14.00 -36.07 -6.55
C ARG A 717 -12.94 -37.00 -7.18
N ALA A 718 -11.76 -36.50 -7.52
CA ALA A 718 -10.74 -37.28 -8.22
C ALA A 718 -10.22 -38.44 -7.36
N ARG A 719 -10.03 -39.64 -7.89
CA ARG A 719 -9.34 -40.74 -7.17
C ARG A 719 -7.91 -40.32 -6.77
N LEU A 720 -7.23 -39.69 -7.71
CA LEU A 720 -5.83 -39.33 -7.63
C LEU A 720 -5.59 -38.06 -8.46
N VAL A 721 -4.73 -37.17 -7.97
CA VAL A 721 -4.23 -36.02 -8.74
C VAL A 721 -2.79 -36.28 -9.16
N VAL A 722 -2.48 -36.04 -10.43
CA VAL A 722 -1.14 -36.25 -11.00
C VAL A 722 -0.45 -34.93 -11.30
N VAL A 723 0.80 -34.80 -10.87
CA VAL A 723 1.67 -33.64 -11.13
C VAL A 723 2.98 -34.13 -11.78
N PRO A 724 2.96 -34.48 -13.08
CA PRO A 724 4.07 -35.12 -13.79
C PRO A 724 5.13 -34.09 -14.27
N SER A 725 5.28 -32.97 -13.56
CA SER A 725 6.12 -31.85 -13.98
C SER A 725 7.60 -32.26 -14.09
N ARG A 726 8.26 -31.87 -15.20
CA ARG A 726 9.73 -31.89 -15.31
C ARG A 726 10.37 -30.76 -14.52
N PHE A 727 9.68 -29.63 -14.48
CA PHE A 727 10.11 -28.44 -13.78
C PHE A 727 8.92 -27.74 -13.13
N GLU A 728 9.08 -27.42 -11.86
CA GLU A 728 8.10 -26.71 -11.07
C GLU A 728 8.83 -25.75 -10.11
N THR A 729 8.20 -24.64 -9.76
CA THR A 729 8.77 -23.68 -8.80
C THR A 729 8.22 -23.89 -7.39
N PHE A 730 6.97 -24.37 -7.29
CA PHE A 730 6.31 -24.68 -6.02
C PHE A 730 5.42 -25.92 -6.13
N GLY A 731 4.42 -25.89 -7.04
CA GLY A 731 3.46 -26.99 -7.22
C GLY A 731 2.13 -26.77 -6.47
N ILE A 732 1.50 -25.60 -6.64
CA ILE A 732 0.30 -25.21 -5.88
C ILE A 732 -0.86 -26.23 -6.00
N VAL A 733 -1.03 -26.83 -7.17
CA VAL A 733 -2.09 -27.84 -7.43
C VAL A 733 -1.92 -29.08 -6.55
N ALA A 734 -0.68 -29.44 -6.19
CA ALA A 734 -0.44 -30.55 -5.26
C ALA A 734 -1.01 -30.22 -3.88
N VAL A 735 -0.76 -29.02 -3.36
CA VAL A 735 -1.27 -28.59 -2.05
C VAL A 735 -2.79 -28.40 -2.09
N GLU A 736 -3.35 -27.85 -3.18
CA GLU A 736 -4.80 -27.73 -3.38
C GLU A 736 -5.48 -29.10 -3.40
N ALA A 737 -4.89 -30.11 -4.05
CA ALA A 737 -5.39 -31.47 -4.02
C ALA A 737 -5.41 -32.04 -2.60
N LEU A 738 -4.32 -31.86 -1.84
CA LEU A 738 -4.22 -32.29 -0.45
C LEU A 738 -5.26 -31.60 0.45
N ALA A 739 -5.52 -30.30 0.25
CA ALA A 739 -6.57 -29.56 0.96
C ALA A 739 -7.98 -30.11 0.67
N THR A 740 -8.22 -30.58 -0.55
CA THR A 740 -9.47 -31.27 -0.90
C THR A 740 -9.53 -32.73 -0.42
N GLY A 741 -8.49 -33.21 0.27
CA GLY A 741 -8.40 -34.58 0.77
C GLY A 741 -7.98 -35.61 -0.27
N THR A 742 -7.45 -35.17 -1.41
CA THR A 742 -7.12 -36.03 -2.56
C THR A 742 -5.62 -36.30 -2.63
N PRO A 743 -5.20 -37.56 -2.78
CA PRO A 743 -3.78 -37.89 -2.85
C PRO A 743 -3.14 -37.39 -4.14
N VAL A 744 -1.82 -37.17 -4.07
CA VAL A 744 -1.02 -36.66 -5.19
C VAL A 744 0.03 -37.68 -5.61
N LEU A 745 0.19 -37.88 -6.92
CA LEU A 745 1.30 -38.60 -7.53
C LEU A 745 2.17 -37.63 -8.34
N ALA A 746 3.46 -37.59 -8.08
CA ALA A 746 4.37 -36.64 -8.71
C ALA A 746 5.76 -37.25 -8.97
N PHE A 747 6.53 -36.62 -9.86
CA PHE A 747 7.96 -36.90 -9.96
C PHE A 747 8.73 -36.26 -8.80
N ASP A 748 9.80 -36.92 -8.37
CA ASP A 748 10.63 -36.56 -7.24
C ASP A 748 11.60 -35.40 -7.55
N ILE A 749 11.03 -34.21 -7.74
CA ILE A 749 11.77 -32.97 -8.00
C ILE A 749 11.82 -32.07 -6.75
N PRO A 750 12.84 -31.20 -6.59
CA PRO A 750 13.12 -30.52 -5.33
C PRO A 750 11.92 -29.83 -4.66
N CYS A 751 11.11 -29.08 -5.41
CA CYS A 751 9.96 -28.39 -4.80
C CYS A 751 8.78 -29.33 -4.48
N LEU A 752 8.59 -30.42 -5.24
CA LEU A 752 7.49 -31.37 -4.98
C LEU A 752 7.77 -32.25 -3.75
N ARG A 753 9.04 -32.48 -3.41
CA ARG A 753 9.46 -33.07 -2.12
C ARG A 753 8.96 -32.28 -0.91
N GLU A 754 8.87 -30.96 -1.04
CA GLU A 754 8.44 -30.09 0.05
C GLU A 754 6.91 -30.11 0.24
N VAL A 755 6.15 -30.35 -0.83
CA VAL A 755 4.69 -30.19 -0.84
C VAL A 755 3.90 -31.51 -0.97
N VAL A 756 4.57 -32.64 -1.21
CA VAL A 756 3.94 -33.97 -1.31
C VAL A 756 4.49 -34.88 -0.20
N PRO A 757 3.83 -34.96 0.97
CA PRO A 757 4.27 -35.82 2.05
C PRO A 757 3.92 -37.28 1.76
N GLY A 758 4.81 -38.22 2.10
CA GLY A 758 4.66 -39.64 1.78
C GLY A 758 3.39 -40.32 2.36
N HIS A 759 2.78 -39.74 3.40
CA HIS A 759 1.53 -40.27 3.96
C HIS A 759 0.26 -39.82 3.21
N SER A 760 0.37 -38.81 2.33
CA SER A 760 -0.77 -38.25 1.58
C SER A 760 -0.52 -38.15 0.08
N GLY A 761 0.66 -38.55 -0.40
CA GLY A 761 0.99 -38.66 -1.81
C GLY A 761 2.21 -39.55 -2.02
N GLU A 762 2.61 -39.72 -3.27
CA GLU A 762 3.77 -40.53 -3.65
C GLU A 762 4.66 -39.79 -4.64
N LEU A 763 5.97 -39.90 -4.43
CA LEU A 763 7.00 -39.34 -5.30
C LEU A 763 7.76 -40.47 -5.99
N VAL A 764 7.84 -40.41 -7.31
CA VAL A 764 8.52 -41.39 -8.16
C VAL A 764 9.80 -40.79 -8.72
N ALA A 765 10.83 -41.62 -8.93
CA ALA A 765 12.08 -41.20 -9.55
C ALA A 765 11.85 -40.30 -10.78
N PRO A 766 12.60 -39.19 -10.93
CA PRO A 766 12.32 -38.20 -11.98
C PRO A 766 12.29 -38.81 -13.38
N PHE A 767 11.15 -38.61 -14.06
CA PHE A 767 10.93 -38.94 -15.47
C PHE A 767 10.90 -40.44 -15.79
N ASP A 768 10.78 -41.30 -14.77
CA ASP A 768 10.61 -42.74 -14.90
C ASP A 768 9.13 -43.08 -15.18
N VAL A 769 8.78 -43.22 -16.47
CA VAL A 769 7.40 -43.50 -16.90
C VAL A 769 6.90 -44.87 -16.42
N PRO A 770 7.66 -45.98 -16.51
CA PRO A 770 7.26 -47.26 -15.94
C PRO A 770 6.94 -47.19 -14.44
N ALA A 771 7.84 -46.62 -13.62
CA ALA A 771 7.60 -46.51 -12.18
C ALA A 771 6.39 -45.59 -11.88
N PHE A 772 6.20 -44.53 -12.66
CA PHE A 772 5.04 -43.65 -12.53
C PHE A 772 3.73 -44.38 -12.86
N THR A 773 3.76 -45.27 -13.86
CA THR A 773 2.63 -46.11 -14.25
C THR A 773 2.25 -47.07 -13.13
N GLU A 774 3.22 -47.76 -12.53
CA GLU A 774 2.98 -48.69 -11.42
C GLU A 774 2.41 -47.99 -10.18
N ALA A 775 2.98 -46.82 -9.83
CA ALA A 775 2.50 -45.99 -8.74
C ALA A 775 1.07 -45.50 -8.99
N LEU A 776 0.76 -45.06 -10.22
CA LEU A 776 -0.57 -44.64 -10.64
C LEU A 776 -1.59 -45.77 -10.46
N ILE A 777 -1.29 -46.98 -10.93
CA ILE A 777 -2.18 -48.14 -10.78
C ILE A 777 -2.40 -48.50 -9.31
N ARG A 778 -1.33 -48.52 -8.51
CA ARG A 778 -1.38 -48.86 -7.07
C ARG A 778 -2.22 -47.84 -6.29
N LEU A 779 -1.96 -46.55 -6.50
CA LEU A 779 -2.69 -45.47 -5.83
C LEU A 779 -4.15 -45.43 -6.28
N HIS A 780 -4.44 -45.72 -7.54
CA HIS A 780 -5.82 -45.80 -8.05
C HIS A 780 -6.64 -46.88 -7.32
N ARG A 781 -6.02 -48.02 -6.99
CA ARG A 781 -6.65 -49.12 -6.24
C ARG A 781 -6.78 -48.84 -4.75
N THR A 782 -6.17 -47.77 -4.25
CA THR A 782 -6.19 -47.42 -2.83
C THR A 782 -7.31 -46.39 -2.57
N PRO A 783 -8.35 -46.72 -1.78
CA PRO A 783 -9.41 -45.78 -1.46
C PRO A 783 -8.93 -44.60 -0.60
N LYS A 784 -9.62 -43.47 -0.72
CA LYS A 784 -9.45 -42.32 0.17
C LYS A 784 -10.06 -42.65 1.54
N THR A 785 -9.22 -43.09 2.48
CA THR A 785 -9.66 -43.26 3.87
C THR A 785 -9.77 -41.93 4.59
N ASP A 786 -10.68 -41.82 5.57
CA ASP A 786 -10.85 -40.60 6.39
C ASP A 786 -9.55 -40.14 7.05
N ASP A 787 -8.73 -41.11 7.46
CA ASP A 787 -7.42 -40.88 8.06
C ASP A 787 -6.42 -40.26 7.06
N ARG A 788 -6.41 -40.74 5.81
CA ARG A 788 -5.58 -40.15 4.73
C ARG A 788 -6.06 -38.75 4.36
N ILE A 789 -7.38 -38.55 4.26
CA ILE A 789 -8.01 -37.25 4.01
C ILE A 789 -7.62 -36.26 5.11
N ARG A 790 -7.78 -36.64 6.39
CA ARG A 790 -7.43 -35.81 7.54
C ARG A 790 -5.96 -35.41 7.53
N ARG A 791 -5.05 -36.36 7.31
CA ARG A 791 -3.60 -36.06 7.22
C ARG A 791 -3.25 -35.16 6.04
N ALA A 792 -3.88 -35.35 4.88
CA ALA A 792 -3.68 -34.50 3.71
C ALA A 792 -4.11 -33.05 4.00
N ARG A 793 -5.30 -32.89 4.60
CA ARG A 793 -5.85 -31.58 4.99
C ARG A 793 -5.00 -30.87 6.03
N SER A 794 -4.64 -31.57 7.11
CA SER A 794 -3.79 -31.02 8.17
C SER A 794 -2.42 -30.56 7.66
N PHE A 795 -1.83 -31.30 6.71
CA PHE A 795 -0.62 -30.84 6.05
C PHE A 795 -0.86 -29.57 5.21
N ALA A 796 -1.93 -29.54 4.42
CA ALA A 796 -2.27 -28.40 3.58
C ALA A 796 -2.63 -27.13 4.37
N GLU A 797 -3.17 -27.25 5.59
CA GLU A 797 -3.45 -26.12 6.50
C GLU A 797 -2.19 -25.32 6.88
N THR A 798 -1.00 -25.94 6.79
CA THR A 798 0.28 -25.23 7.02
C THR A 798 0.62 -24.23 5.91
N TYR A 799 -0.06 -24.30 4.77
CA TYR A 799 0.08 -23.40 3.62
C TYR A 799 -1.01 -22.33 3.64
N ASP A 800 -1.13 -21.63 4.75
CA ASP A 800 -2.11 -20.56 4.94
C ASP A 800 -1.62 -19.22 4.35
N TRP A 801 -2.50 -18.56 3.58
CA TRP A 801 -2.16 -17.28 2.96
C TRP A 801 -1.99 -16.14 3.97
N ASP A 802 -2.73 -16.14 5.09
CA ASP A 802 -2.64 -15.08 6.10
C ASP A 802 -1.30 -15.15 6.83
N ALA A 803 -0.90 -16.33 7.28
CA ALA A 803 0.40 -16.59 7.88
C ALA A 803 1.56 -16.25 6.92
N LEU A 804 1.46 -16.64 5.65
CA LEU A 804 2.49 -16.32 4.64
C LEU A 804 2.58 -14.81 4.35
N ALA A 805 1.44 -14.11 4.26
CA ALA A 805 1.42 -12.67 4.07
C ALA A 805 2.00 -11.93 5.28
N GLN A 806 1.72 -12.38 6.50
CA GLN A 806 2.31 -11.82 7.71
C GLN A 806 3.83 -11.99 7.72
N ARG A 807 4.34 -13.20 7.44
CA ARG A 807 5.79 -13.44 7.32
C ARG A 807 6.44 -12.54 6.26
N GLN A 808 5.77 -12.34 5.12
CA GLN A 808 6.26 -11.45 4.06
C GLN A 808 6.21 -9.97 4.49
N ALA A 809 5.18 -9.53 5.22
CA ALA A 809 5.08 -8.19 5.79
C ALA A 809 6.22 -7.91 6.78
N GLU A 810 6.51 -8.87 7.67
CA GLU A 810 7.63 -8.78 8.60
C GLU A 810 8.96 -8.67 7.85
N PHE A 811 9.15 -9.44 6.78
CA PHE A 811 10.35 -9.32 5.93
C PHE A 811 10.46 -7.95 5.26
N TYR A 812 9.34 -7.39 4.81
CA TYR A 812 9.28 -6.04 4.24
C TYR A 812 9.61 -4.96 5.26
N HIS A 813 9.08 -5.06 6.48
CA HIS A 813 9.42 -4.18 7.59
C HIS A 813 10.90 -4.25 7.94
N ARG A 814 11.47 -5.46 8.03
CA ARG A 814 12.92 -5.67 8.20
C ARG A 814 13.73 -5.00 7.09
N ALA A 815 13.23 -5.05 5.84
CA ALA A 815 13.90 -4.46 4.69
C ALA A 815 13.92 -2.92 4.70
N VAL A 816 12.84 -2.27 5.16
CA VAL A 816 12.69 -0.80 5.19
C VAL A 816 13.31 -0.17 6.43
N HIS A 817 13.04 -0.71 7.61
CA HIS A 817 13.38 -0.06 8.88
C HIS A 817 14.82 -0.30 9.35
N GLY A 818 15.62 -1.02 8.55
CA GLY A 818 17.01 -1.26 8.90
C GLY A 818 17.11 -2.03 10.21
N LYS A 819 16.70 -3.29 10.18
CA LYS A 819 17.50 -4.33 10.83
C LYS A 819 17.51 -5.54 9.92
N PRO A 820 18.68 -5.98 9.45
CA PRO A 820 18.83 -7.42 9.30
C PRO A 820 18.49 -8.02 10.67
N VAL A 821 17.40 -8.77 10.77
CA VAL A 821 17.55 -10.05 11.47
C VAL A 821 18.25 -10.91 10.45
N THR A 822 19.54 -10.64 10.23
CA THR A 822 20.48 -11.69 9.88
C THR A 822 20.19 -12.79 10.90
N ASP A 823 20.06 -14.04 10.45
CA ASP A 823 20.04 -15.19 11.36
C ASP A 823 20.90 -14.83 12.57
N PRO A 824 20.30 -14.67 13.78
CA PRO A 824 21.02 -14.14 14.91
C PRO A 824 22.34 -14.89 15.14
N ALA A 825 22.36 -16.19 14.86
CA ALA A 825 23.55 -17.02 14.91
C ALA A 825 24.56 -16.67 13.82
N HIS A 826 24.12 -16.36 12.60
CA HIS A 826 25.00 -15.85 11.54
C HIS A 826 25.56 -14.46 11.86
N THR A 827 24.75 -13.55 12.40
CA THR A 827 25.17 -12.19 12.80
C THR A 827 26.26 -12.23 13.85
N VAL A 828 26.01 -13.00 14.92
CA VAL A 828 26.92 -13.14 16.03
C VAL A 828 28.18 -13.85 15.56
N ARG A 829 28.09 -14.94 14.79
CA ARG A 829 29.26 -15.60 14.19
C ARG A 829 30.07 -14.67 13.29
N ALA A 830 29.43 -13.89 12.42
CA ALA A 830 30.11 -12.93 11.56
C ALA A 830 30.81 -11.82 12.36
N GLN A 831 30.19 -11.35 13.45
CA GLN A 831 30.78 -10.37 14.37
C GLN A 831 31.97 -10.93 15.15
N LEU A 832 31.93 -12.23 15.51
CA LEU A 832 32.99 -12.92 16.23
C LEU A 832 34.14 -13.38 15.31
N ALA A 833 33.88 -13.67 14.04
CA ALA A 833 34.87 -14.20 13.09
C ALA A 833 36.03 -13.24 12.77
N ASP A 834 35.92 -11.93 13.01
CA ASP A 834 37.02 -10.96 12.80
C ASP A 834 37.84 -10.71 14.08
N LEU A 835 37.46 -11.31 15.21
CA LEU A 835 37.98 -10.95 16.52
C LEU A 835 39.46 -11.30 16.68
N GLY A 836 40.30 -10.29 16.89
CA GLY A 836 41.72 -10.47 17.22
C GLY A 836 42.59 -11.01 16.07
N ARG A 837 42.02 -11.39 14.92
CA ARG A 837 42.75 -11.97 13.77
C ARG A 837 43.83 -11.03 13.22
N ARG A 838 43.58 -9.71 13.21
CA ARG A 838 44.56 -8.70 12.78
C ARG A 838 45.83 -8.68 13.64
N ARG A 839 45.74 -9.13 14.89
CA ARG A 839 46.83 -9.09 15.87
C ARG A 839 47.48 -10.45 16.08
N ALA A 840 46.68 -11.52 16.04
CA ALA A 840 47.15 -12.89 16.17
C ALA A 840 47.95 -13.37 14.94
N GLY A 841 47.74 -12.76 13.77
CA GLY A 841 48.46 -13.10 12.54
C GLY A 841 48.17 -14.53 12.10
N ARG A 842 49.18 -15.42 12.17
CA ARG A 842 49.05 -16.86 11.86
C ARG A 842 48.72 -17.74 13.07
N ARG A 843 48.71 -17.20 14.29
CA ARG A 843 48.40 -17.94 15.53
C ARG A 843 46.88 -17.97 15.76
N PRO A 844 46.32 -19.03 16.37
CA PRO A 844 44.95 -19.02 16.86
C PRO A 844 44.69 -17.85 17.83
N PRO A 845 43.58 -17.11 17.68
CA PRO A 845 43.27 -15.95 18.50
C PRO A 845 42.95 -16.34 19.95
N ARG A 846 43.31 -15.48 20.90
CA ARG A 846 43.05 -15.64 22.34
C ARG A 846 42.07 -14.58 22.84
N PRO A 847 40.76 -14.72 22.57
CA PRO A 847 39.78 -13.75 23.03
C PRO A 847 39.48 -13.90 24.52
N VAL A 848 39.19 -12.79 25.18
CA VAL A 848 38.67 -12.80 26.55
C VAL A 848 37.18 -12.49 26.53
N VAL A 849 36.38 -13.38 27.11
CA VAL A 849 34.92 -13.24 27.21
C VAL A 849 34.56 -12.69 28.58
N ILE A 850 33.75 -11.63 28.58
CA ILE A 850 33.41 -10.82 29.75
C ILE A 850 31.89 -10.71 29.85
N GLY A 851 31.33 -11.07 30.99
CA GLY A 851 29.90 -11.01 31.32
C GLY A 851 29.70 -11.25 32.82
N ASP A 852 28.45 -11.38 33.27
CA ASP A 852 28.14 -11.69 34.68
C ASP A 852 28.14 -13.20 34.98
N PHE A 853 29.11 -13.95 34.44
CA PHE A 853 29.13 -15.41 34.46
C PHE A 853 29.56 -16.00 35.82
N GLY A 854 29.12 -17.22 36.09
CA GLY A 854 29.41 -17.96 37.32
C GLY A 854 28.71 -17.37 38.53
N ASN A 855 27.64 -16.59 38.31
CA ASN A 855 26.84 -15.96 39.35
C ASN A 855 25.70 -16.87 39.86
N GLY A 856 25.55 -18.06 39.25
CA GLY A 856 24.48 -19.00 39.56
C GLY A 856 23.23 -18.86 38.69
N ASP A 857 23.24 -18.02 37.65
CA ASP A 857 22.11 -17.83 36.75
C ASP A 857 22.30 -18.64 35.46
N THR A 858 21.40 -19.60 35.21
CA THR A 858 21.45 -20.48 34.03
C THR A 858 21.28 -19.69 32.73
N GLY A 859 20.62 -18.52 32.76
CA GLY A 859 20.43 -17.64 31.62
C GLY A 859 21.70 -16.92 31.18
N GLU A 860 22.51 -16.43 32.12
CA GLU A 860 23.83 -15.85 31.82
C GLU A 860 24.77 -16.93 31.26
N GLU A 861 24.70 -18.13 31.81
CA GLU A 861 25.51 -19.27 31.38
C GLU A 861 25.08 -19.79 30.00
N ALA A 862 23.80 -19.67 29.65
CA ALA A 862 23.28 -19.95 28.32
C ALA A 862 23.81 -18.96 27.27
N GLN A 863 23.88 -17.67 27.62
CA GLN A 863 24.48 -16.65 26.74
C GLN A 863 25.98 -16.93 26.52
N LEU A 864 26.71 -17.33 27.57
CA LEU A 864 28.10 -17.76 27.45
C LEU A 864 28.25 -18.95 26.50
N ALA A 865 27.44 -19.99 26.67
CA ALA A 865 27.47 -21.17 25.81
C ALA A 865 27.25 -20.81 24.32
N ALA A 866 26.29 -19.93 24.04
CA ALA A 866 26.01 -19.45 22.69
C ALA A 866 27.19 -18.66 22.08
N VAL A 867 27.85 -17.82 22.88
CA VAL A 867 29.04 -17.07 22.43
C VAL A 867 30.22 -18.00 22.17
N LEU A 868 30.49 -18.96 23.06
CA LEU A 868 31.57 -19.94 22.88
C LEU A 868 31.35 -20.79 21.63
N ALA A 869 30.12 -21.22 21.36
CA ALA A 869 29.76 -21.95 20.14
C ALA A 869 29.87 -21.10 18.85
N GLY A 870 29.87 -19.76 18.98
CA GLY A 870 30.01 -18.82 17.88
C GLY A 870 31.44 -18.41 17.56
N LEU A 871 32.42 -18.75 18.41
CA LEU A 871 33.84 -18.52 18.17
C LEU A 871 34.40 -19.52 17.13
N ASP A 872 35.48 -19.16 16.46
CA ASP A 872 36.19 -20.08 15.57
C ASP A 872 36.69 -21.32 16.35
N THR A 873 36.68 -22.48 15.72
CA THR A 873 37.05 -23.76 16.34
C THR A 873 38.50 -23.83 16.83
N ASP A 874 39.40 -23.00 16.30
CA ASP A 874 40.81 -22.93 16.71
C ASP A 874 41.07 -21.86 17.78
N ALA A 875 40.09 -21.01 18.10
CA ALA A 875 40.22 -19.97 19.10
C ALA A 875 40.43 -20.58 20.50
N ARG A 876 41.24 -19.91 21.33
CA ARG A 876 41.49 -20.31 22.73
C ARG A 876 40.94 -19.25 23.69
N PRO A 877 39.62 -19.23 23.94
CA PRO A 877 39.01 -18.21 24.78
C PRO A 877 39.41 -18.36 26.26
N THR A 878 39.43 -17.24 26.98
CA THR A 878 39.46 -17.20 28.45
C THR A 878 38.24 -16.46 28.97
N VAL A 879 37.50 -17.05 29.90
CA VAL A 879 36.30 -16.45 30.49
C VAL A 879 36.62 -15.81 31.83
N LEU A 880 36.18 -14.56 32.05
CA LEU A 880 36.20 -13.97 33.39
C LEU A 880 34.90 -14.33 34.12
N SER A 881 35.03 -14.98 35.27
CA SER A 881 33.90 -15.55 36.01
C SER A 881 33.99 -15.31 37.50
N ARG A 882 32.83 -15.16 38.17
CA ARG A 882 32.74 -15.14 39.63
C ARG A 882 33.07 -16.49 40.27
N ASN A 883 32.80 -17.58 39.55
CA ASN A 883 33.14 -18.94 39.94
C ASN A 883 33.83 -19.65 38.75
N PRO A 884 35.17 -19.53 38.65
CA PRO A 884 35.94 -20.10 37.55
C PRO A 884 35.84 -21.62 37.46
N ASP A 885 35.81 -22.31 38.60
CA ASP A 885 35.76 -23.78 38.65
C ASP A 885 34.45 -24.28 38.04
N ARG A 886 33.33 -23.62 38.38
CA ARG A 886 32.02 -23.93 37.78
C ARG A 886 31.99 -23.70 36.27
N ILE A 887 32.52 -22.58 35.78
CA ILE A 887 32.54 -22.30 34.33
C ILE A 887 33.44 -23.27 33.58
N THR A 888 34.58 -23.64 34.17
CA THR A 888 35.48 -24.64 33.59
C THR A 888 34.79 -26.00 33.51
N ALA A 889 34.10 -26.42 34.57
CA ALA A 889 33.36 -27.68 34.60
C ALA A 889 32.18 -27.72 33.62
N LEU A 890 31.45 -26.61 33.45
CA LEU A 890 30.24 -26.55 32.61
C LEU A 890 30.53 -26.40 31.12
N HIS A 891 31.59 -25.69 30.73
CA HIS A 891 31.84 -25.31 29.34
C HIS A 891 33.18 -25.81 28.78
N ASP A 892 33.98 -26.52 29.57
CA ASP A 892 35.32 -26.98 29.20
C ASP A 892 36.21 -25.85 28.64
N VAL A 893 36.21 -24.71 29.34
CA VAL A 893 36.93 -23.50 28.92
C VAL A 893 37.76 -22.94 30.06
N ALA A 894 38.93 -22.38 29.75
CA ALA A 894 39.77 -21.72 30.73
C ALA A 894 39.03 -20.53 31.36
N ALA A 895 38.77 -20.58 32.66
CA ALA A 895 38.15 -19.49 33.40
C ALA A 895 39.12 -18.87 34.41
N ARG A 896 38.98 -17.56 34.67
CA ARG A 896 39.75 -16.82 35.68
C ARG A 896 38.83 -16.03 36.61
N PRO A 897 39.25 -15.79 37.88
CA PRO A 897 38.45 -15.01 38.81
C PRO A 897 38.15 -13.60 38.29
N LEU A 898 36.90 -13.15 38.42
CA LEU A 898 36.43 -11.80 38.09
C LEU A 898 36.91 -10.77 39.12
N THR A 899 38.22 -10.57 39.18
CA THR A 899 38.90 -9.58 40.03
C THR A 899 39.70 -8.63 39.15
N LEU A 900 39.88 -7.37 39.58
CA LEU A 900 40.57 -6.34 38.78
C LEU A 900 41.97 -6.79 38.31
N ARG A 901 42.75 -7.44 39.18
CA ARG A 901 44.10 -7.95 38.87
C ARG A 901 44.08 -9.01 37.77
N HIS A 902 43.15 -9.97 37.83
CA HIS A 902 43.03 -11.03 36.84
C HIS A 902 42.42 -10.53 35.53
N ALA A 903 41.45 -9.61 35.60
CA ALA A 903 40.87 -8.96 34.43
C ALA A 903 41.92 -8.15 33.65
N LEU A 904 42.71 -7.31 34.32
CA LEU A 904 43.78 -6.54 33.67
C LEU A 904 44.84 -7.44 33.01
N ARG A 905 45.26 -8.52 33.71
CA ARG A 905 46.20 -9.50 33.15
C ARG A 905 45.61 -10.25 31.94
N ALA A 906 44.38 -10.74 32.05
CA ALA A 906 43.72 -11.44 30.94
C ALA A 906 43.60 -10.55 29.70
N ILE A 907 43.26 -9.26 29.88
CA ILE A 907 43.14 -8.29 28.80
C ILE A 907 44.50 -7.92 28.20
N ALA A 908 45.53 -7.80 29.03
CA ALA A 908 46.90 -7.56 28.56
C ALA A 908 47.37 -8.68 27.63
N ASP A 909 47.05 -9.94 27.96
CA ASP A 909 47.43 -11.15 27.21
C ASP A 909 46.47 -11.50 26.05
N SER A 910 45.42 -10.71 25.82
CA SER A 910 44.36 -11.00 24.84
C SER A 910 44.57 -10.35 23.47
N ASP A 911 44.07 -11.02 22.43
CA ASP A 911 44.01 -10.48 21.06
C ASP A 911 42.72 -9.67 20.80
N GLY A 912 41.67 -9.94 21.58
CA GLY A 912 40.38 -9.26 21.51
C GLY A 912 39.49 -9.56 22.71
N LEU A 913 38.45 -8.74 22.89
CA LEU A 913 37.51 -8.81 24.00
C LEU A 913 36.08 -8.99 23.48
N VAL A 914 35.35 -9.93 24.06
CA VAL A 914 33.92 -10.12 23.84
C VAL A 914 33.19 -9.71 25.11
N VAL A 915 32.32 -8.70 25.01
CA VAL A 915 31.44 -8.29 26.11
C VAL A 915 30.04 -8.79 25.83
N VAL A 916 29.46 -9.52 26.77
CA VAL A 916 28.20 -10.25 26.61
C VAL A 916 27.19 -9.81 27.65
N GLY A 917 25.93 -9.67 27.23
CA GLY A 917 24.77 -9.57 28.11
C GLY A 917 24.47 -8.16 28.65
N GLY A 918 23.27 -8.02 29.24
CA GLY A 918 22.77 -6.78 29.84
C GLY A 918 23.09 -6.60 31.33
N GLY A 919 23.36 -7.68 32.05
CA GLY A 919 23.65 -7.68 33.50
C GLY A 919 24.88 -6.84 33.90
N ALA A 920 25.82 -6.64 32.96
CA ALA A 920 26.99 -5.77 33.14
C ALA A 920 26.65 -4.27 33.26
N TYR A 921 25.44 -3.87 32.84
CA TYR A 921 25.02 -2.47 32.71
C TYR A 921 23.84 -2.10 33.63
N GLY A 922 23.36 -3.05 34.45
CA GLY A 922 22.31 -2.88 35.45
C GLY A 922 22.82 -2.74 36.90
N PRO A 923 21.91 -2.70 37.90
CA PRO A 923 22.27 -2.61 39.31
C PRO A 923 22.89 -3.93 39.83
N GLY A 924 24.22 -4.07 39.71
CA GLY A 924 25.01 -5.22 40.18
C GLY A 924 26.14 -4.84 41.16
N PRO A 925 26.97 -5.79 41.64
CA PRO A 925 28.14 -5.51 42.47
C PRO A 925 29.12 -4.53 41.80
N SER A 926 29.90 -3.79 42.59
CA SER A 926 30.79 -2.71 42.12
C SER A 926 31.79 -3.12 41.02
N LEU A 927 32.29 -4.36 41.05
CA LEU A 927 33.25 -4.88 40.06
C LEU A 927 32.62 -5.14 38.68
N VAL A 928 31.37 -5.59 38.61
CA VAL A 928 30.66 -5.80 37.33
C VAL A 928 30.39 -4.46 36.64
N ARG A 929 30.12 -3.40 37.42
CA ARG A 929 29.97 -2.02 36.91
C ARG A 929 31.27 -1.43 36.35
N LEU A 930 32.43 -1.98 36.71
CA LEU A 930 33.73 -1.55 36.18
C LEU A 930 34.08 -2.22 34.84
N LEU A 931 33.44 -3.35 34.49
CA LEU A 931 33.73 -4.09 33.25
C LEU A 931 33.56 -3.26 31.96
N PRO A 932 32.55 -2.38 31.83
CA PRO A 932 32.46 -1.47 30.68
C PRO A 932 33.68 -0.54 30.53
N HIS A 933 34.19 -0.02 31.66
CA HIS A 933 35.39 0.84 31.67
C HIS A 933 36.65 0.06 31.34
N VAL A 934 36.74 -1.18 31.83
CA VAL A 934 37.84 -2.09 31.55
C VAL A 934 37.87 -2.49 30.06
N ALA A 935 36.71 -2.77 29.45
CA ALA A 935 36.58 -3.00 28.01
C ALA A 935 36.95 -1.74 27.20
N ALA A 936 36.58 -0.55 27.68
CA ALA A 936 36.98 0.72 27.05
C ALA A 936 38.49 0.94 27.12
N ALA A 937 39.15 0.65 28.25
CA ALA A 937 40.60 0.71 28.40
C ALA A 937 41.32 -0.30 27.49
N GLY A 938 40.78 -1.52 27.35
CA GLY A 938 41.25 -2.51 26.38
C GLY A 938 41.24 -1.97 24.94
N ARG A 939 40.18 -1.26 24.56
CA ARG A 939 40.12 -0.58 23.26
C ARG A 939 41.18 0.52 23.12
N HIS A 940 41.38 1.35 24.15
CA HIS A 940 42.41 2.40 24.14
C HIS A 940 43.84 1.85 24.03
N THR A 941 44.06 0.61 24.47
CA THR A 941 45.33 -0.11 24.31
C THR A 941 45.38 -0.95 23.02
N GLY A 942 44.47 -0.71 22.07
CA GLY A 942 44.46 -1.30 20.73
C GLY A 942 43.94 -2.73 20.66
N ARG A 943 43.21 -3.23 21.66
CA ARG A 943 42.51 -4.53 21.57
C ARG A 943 41.23 -4.36 20.77
N ASP A 944 40.90 -5.39 19.99
CA ASP A 944 39.61 -5.44 19.31
C ASP A 944 38.50 -5.75 20.32
N VAL A 945 37.39 -5.02 20.30
CA VAL A 945 36.32 -5.15 21.30
C VAL A 945 34.97 -5.24 20.61
N VAL A 946 34.27 -6.36 20.82
CA VAL A 946 32.91 -6.60 20.33
C VAL A 946 31.94 -6.71 21.50
N TYR A 947 30.74 -6.18 21.29
CA TYR A 947 29.63 -6.25 22.22
C TYR A 947 28.53 -7.08 21.60
N VAL A 948 28.10 -8.14 22.29
CA VAL A 948 27.20 -9.16 21.75
C VAL A 948 25.95 -9.27 22.62
N GLY A 949 24.77 -9.11 22.01
CA GLY A 949 23.49 -9.28 22.69
C GLY A 949 23.30 -8.35 23.90
N ILE A 950 23.69 -7.08 23.77
CA ILE A 950 23.67 -6.14 24.90
C ILE A 950 22.23 -5.70 25.23
N GLY A 951 21.84 -5.86 26.49
CA GLY A 951 20.64 -5.27 27.07
C GLY A 951 20.94 -3.92 27.74
N VAL A 952 20.22 -2.86 27.38
CA VAL A 952 20.26 -1.56 28.07
C VAL A 952 18.84 -1.06 28.34
N SER A 953 18.66 -0.34 29.45
CA SER A 953 17.37 0.20 29.88
C SER A 953 17.47 1.70 30.15
N ASP A 954 16.34 2.38 30.34
CA ASP A 954 16.32 3.83 30.62
C ASP A 954 17.16 4.23 31.87
N GLY A 955 17.42 3.28 32.77
CA GLY A 955 18.29 3.46 33.94
C GLY A 955 19.79 3.28 33.68
N SER A 956 20.21 2.91 32.47
CA SER A 956 21.62 2.66 32.15
C SER A 956 22.46 3.96 32.21
N PRO A 957 23.67 3.95 32.81
CA PRO A 957 24.47 5.16 32.96
C PRO A 957 24.82 5.84 31.62
N ARG A 958 24.65 7.17 31.54
CA ARG A 958 24.88 7.95 30.30
C ARG A 958 26.25 7.73 29.66
N HIS A 959 27.30 7.57 30.48
CA HIS A 959 28.66 7.35 29.98
C HIS A 959 28.84 5.97 29.32
N VAL A 960 28.11 4.94 29.78
CA VAL A 960 28.07 3.62 29.16
C VAL A 960 27.38 3.69 27.80
N LEU A 961 26.21 4.35 27.74
CA LEU A 961 25.46 4.54 26.48
C LEU A 961 26.31 5.27 25.44
N HIS A 962 27.07 6.29 25.85
CA HIS A 962 28.01 6.99 24.95
C HIS A 962 29.10 6.06 24.39
N GLN A 963 29.65 5.17 25.21
CA GLN A 963 30.65 4.19 24.77
C GLN A 963 30.06 3.18 23.79
N LEU A 964 28.85 2.67 24.07
CA LEU A 964 28.13 1.74 23.20
C LEU A 964 27.77 2.40 21.87
N ARG A 965 27.28 3.65 21.86
CA ARG A 965 27.03 4.41 20.62
C ARG A 965 28.28 4.56 19.74
N ARG A 966 29.44 4.82 20.35
CA ARG A 966 30.72 4.88 19.63
C ARG A 966 31.16 3.53 19.07
N ALA A 967 30.87 2.43 19.77
CA ALA A 967 31.17 1.09 19.28
C ALA A 967 30.17 0.65 18.18
N ALA A 968 28.90 1.04 18.31
CA ALA A 968 27.84 0.83 17.32
C ALA A 968 28.17 1.49 15.97
N ALA A 969 28.68 2.72 15.98
CA ALA A 969 29.14 3.41 14.77
C ALA A 969 30.26 2.68 14.01
N ARG A 970 30.92 1.68 14.64
CA ARG A 970 31.95 0.83 14.02
C ARG A 970 31.45 -0.57 13.68
N GLY A 971 30.16 -0.84 13.81
CA GLY A 971 29.58 -2.17 13.58
C GLY A 971 30.00 -3.22 14.62
N ARG A 972 30.40 -2.80 15.83
CA ARG A 972 30.94 -3.68 16.88
C ARG A 972 29.95 -3.95 18.01
N VAL A 973 28.67 -3.61 17.84
CA VAL A 973 27.62 -3.79 18.84
C VAL A 973 26.44 -4.51 18.22
N THR A 974 25.96 -5.53 18.91
CA THR A 974 24.61 -6.09 18.73
C THR A 974 23.85 -5.98 20.04
N VAL A 975 22.53 -5.81 19.93
CA VAL A 975 21.63 -5.62 21.07
C VAL A 975 20.66 -6.77 21.19
N ARG A 976 20.18 -7.01 22.40
CA ARG A 976 19.26 -8.10 22.72
C ARG A 976 17.87 -7.84 22.15
N ASP A 977 17.32 -6.65 22.37
CA ASP A 977 15.90 -6.36 22.14
C ASP A 977 15.66 -4.96 21.56
N VAL A 978 14.44 -4.72 21.07
CA VAL A 978 14.04 -3.43 20.46
C VAL A 978 14.07 -2.29 21.48
N SER A 979 13.81 -2.58 22.76
CA SER A 979 13.88 -1.59 23.83
C SER A 979 15.31 -1.07 24.01
N SER A 980 16.29 -1.97 23.97
CA SER A 980 17.71 -1.65 24.08
C SER A 980 18.18 -0.76 22.93
N LEU A 981 17.62 -0.92 21.73
CA LEU A 981 17.91 -0.02 20.61
C LEU A 981 17.34 1.38 20.78
N ARG A 982 16.11 1.45 21.31
CA ARG A 982 15.45 2.72 21.60
C ARG A 982 16.25 3.50 22.64
N VAL A 983 16.67 2.83 23.71
CA VAL A 983 17.51 3.40 24.78
C VAL A 983 18.90 3.77 24.26
N LEU A 984 19.50 2.90 23.43
CA LEU A 984 20.79 3.17 22.83
C LEU A 984 20.74 4.40 21.93
N ASP A 985 19.63 4.68 21.25
CA ASP A 985 19.43 5.88 20.41
C ASP A 985 20.65 6.18 19.52
N SER A 986 21.08 5.17 18.76
CA SER A 986 22.22 5.29 17.86
C SER A 986 21.75 5.62 16.45
N THR A 987 22.48 6.51 15.77
CA THR A 987 22.29 6.78 14.33
C THR A 987 22.86 5.69 13.43
N ALA A 988 23.61 4.73 13.99
CA ALA A 988 24.17 3.59 13.28
C ALA A 988 23.17 2.41 13.24
N ASP A 989 23.23 1.61 12.17
CA ASP A 989 22.44 0.38 12.04
C ASP A 989 23.00 -0.69 12.99
N VAL A 990 22.34 -0.88 14.15
CA VAL A 990 22.75 -1.83 15.19
C VAL A 990 21.85 -3.07 15.10
N PRO A 991 22.40 -4.27 14.83
CA PRO A 991 21.57 -5.47 14.70
C PRO A 991 20.96 -5.90 16.05
N CYS A 992 19.68 -6.28 16.01
CA CYS A 992 18.95 -6.88 17.12
C CYS A 992 18.97 -8.39 16.99
N VAL A 993 19.67 -9.08 17.88
CA VAL A 993 19.97 -10.52 17.76
C VAL A 993 19.13 -11.39 18.70
N GLY A 994 18.20 -10.80 19.46
CA GLY A 994 17.47 -11.54 20.49
C GLY A 994 18.36 -11.87 21.70
N ASP A 995 17.79 -12.55 22.69
CA ASP A 995 18.59 -13.17 23.74
C ASP A 995 19.41 -14.33 23.13
N LEU A 996 20.72 -14.38 23.42
CA LEU A 996 21.61 -15.39 22.83
C LEU A 996 21.24 -16.81 23.27
N ALA A 997 20.60 -16.96 24.44
CA ALA A 997 20.09 -18.23 24.93
C ALA A 997 19.01 -18.83 24.00
N TRP A 998 18.36 -18.00 23.18
CA TRP A 998 17.40 -18.46 22.16
C TRP A 998 18.05 -19.40 21.15
N GLN A 999 19.30 -19.13 20.75
CA GLN A 999 20.04 -19.88 19.72
C GLN A 999 20.68 -21.16 20.26
N LEU A 1000 20.69 -21.36 21.58
CA LEU A 1000 21.28 -22.54 22.20
C LEU A 1000 20.50 -23.80 21.82
N ALA A 1001 21.15 -24.83 21.30
CA ALA A 1001 20.49 -26.11 21.03
C ALA A 1001 20.19 -26.87 22.34
N PRO A 1002 19.02 -27.50 22.49
CA PRO A 1002 18.75 -28.38 23.62
C PRO A 1002 19.76 -29.54 23.70
N ALA A 1003 19.92 -30.12 24.89
CA ALA A 1003 20.63 -31.38 25.09
C ALA A 1003 19.83 -32.57 24.53
N ASP A 1004 20.50 -33.72 24.40
CA ASP A 1004 19.86 -34.94 23.92
C ASP A 1004 18.72 -35.40 24.86
N PRO A 1005 17.59 -35.88 24.32
CA PRO A 1005 16.40 -36.22 25.11
C PRO A 1005 16.68 -37.23 26.24
N GLU A 1006 17.56 -38.21 26.02
CA GLU A 1006 17.88 -39.25 27.01
C GLU A 1006 18.51 -38.68 28.29
N LEU A 1007 19.41 -37.71 28.14
CA LEU A 1007 20.06 -37.04 29.28
C LEU A 1007 19.04 -36.26 30.11
N VAL A 1008 18.04 -35.68 29.46
CA VAL A 1008 16.99 -34.89 30.11
C VAL A 1008 16.03 -35.79 30.86
N GLU A 1009 15.64 -36.92 30.28
CA GLU A 1009 14.76 -37.87 30.95
C GLU A 1009 15.39 -38.46 32.22
N GLU A 1010 16.70 -38.71 32.19
CA GLU A 1010 17.44 -39.13 33.38
C GLU A 1010 17.44 -38.05 34.47
N GLU A 1011 17.66 -36.79 34.11
CA GLU A 1011 17.60 -35.66 35.07
C GLU A 1011 16.19 -35.43 35.63
N LEU A 1012 15.15 -35.58 34.80
CA LEU A 1012 13.76 -35.52 35.26
C LEU A 1012 13.44 -36.65 36.24
N ARG A 1013 13.88 -37.89 35.94
CA ARG A 1013 13.70 -39.04 36.84
C ARG A 1013 14.45 -38.85 38.16
N ARG A 1014 15.70 -38.33 38.13
CA ARG A 1014 16.48 -37.99 39.33
C ARG A 1014 15.79 -36.95 40.20
N ALA A 1015 15.15 -35.98 39.58
CA ALA A 1015 14.33 -34.99 40.26
C ALA A 1015 13.00 -35.54 40.78
N GLY A 1016 12.64 -36.80 40.52
CA GLY A 1016 11.38 -37.41 40.94
C GLY A 1016 10.19 -37.09 40.03
N VAL A 1017 10.44 -36.69 38.78
CA VAL A 1017 9.43 -36.36 37.77
C VAL A 1017 9.29 -37.51 36.78
N ASP A 1018 8.06 -37.98 36.55
CA ASP A 1018 7.77 -38.99 35.52
C ASP A 1018 7.70 -38.33 34.14
N PRO A 1019 8.66 -38.60 33.21
CA PRO A 1019 8.68 -37.97 31.90
C PRO A 1019 7.55 -38.44 30.96
N ASN A 1020 6.79 -39.48 31.35
CA ASN A 1020 5.69 -40.03 30.54
C ASN A 1020 4.33 -39.40 30.85
N ARG A 1021 4.23 -38.57 31.88
CA ARG A 1021 3.00 -37.86 32.23
C ARG A 1021 3.03 -36.41 31.77
N PRO A 1022 1.86 -35.79 31.51
CA PRO A 1022 1.79 -34.39 31.11
C PRO A 1022 2.41 -33.49 32.18
N LEU A 1023 3.44 -32.74 31.84
CA LEU A 1023 4.27 -32.00 32.79
C LEU A 1023 4.07 -30.48 32.67
N LEU A 1024 3.66 -29.85 33.77
CA LEU A 1024 3.73 -28.39 33.94
C LEU A 1024 4.99 -28.04 34.72
N LEU A 1025 5.87 -27.24 34.11
CA LEU A 1025 7.03 -26.68 34.78
C LEU A 1025 6.74 -25.28 35.33
N LEU A 1026 6.98 -25.11 36.62
CA LEU A 1026 6.91 -23.84 37.31
C LEU A 1026 8.32 -23.24 37.41
N ALA A 1027 8.53 -22.04 36.89
CA ALA A 1027 9.82 -21.34 36.96
C ALA A 1027 9.74 -20.13 37.90
N PRO A 1028 9.85 -20.33 39.23
CA PRO A 1028 9.76 -19.25 40.21
C PRO A 1028 10.96 -18.31 40.09
N GLY A 1029 10.75 -17.04 40.46
CA GLY A 1029 11.78 -16.00 40.40
C GLY A 1029 12.19 -15.49 41.78
N ALA A 1030 13.36 -15.90 42.28
CA ALA A 1030 13.96 -15.27 43.44
C ALA A 1030 14.53 -13.87 43.13
N GLY A 1031 14.16 -12.87 43.94
CA GLY A 1031 14.66 -11.48 43.81
C GLY A 1031 13.58 -10.39 43.71
N ILE A 1032 12.32 -10.79 43.81
CA ILE A 1032 11.15 -9.92 43.75
C ILE A 1032 10.84 -9.38 45.16
N ASP A 1033 10.13 -8.24 45.28
CA ASP A 1033 9.64 -7.75 46.57
C ASP A 1033 8.65 -8.74 47.25
N ASP A 1034 8.45 -8.57 48.55
CA ASP A 1034 7.70 -9.52 49.38
C ASP A 1034 6.22 -9.62 48.96
N THR A 1035 5.62 -8.51 48.51
CA THR A 1035 4.22 -8.47 48.05
C THR A 1035 4.02 -9.29 46.78
N ARG A 1036 4.90 -9.11 45.80
CA ARG A 1036 4.86 -9.89 44.55
C ARG A 1036 5.26 -11.34 44.77
N THR A 1037 6.19 -11.61 45.67
CA THR A 1037 6.58 -12.99 46.03
C THR A 1037 5.37 -13.79 46.54
N ASN A 1038 4.57 -13.22 47.44
CA ASN A 1038 3.36 -13.89 47.93
C ASN A 1038 2.34 -14.13 46.81
N ARG A 1039 2.09 -13.13 45.95
CA ARG A 1039 1.19 -13.30 44.79
C ARG A 1039 1.67 -14.39 43.83
N MET A 1040 2.98 -14.52 43.63
CA MET A 1040 3.56 -15.56 42.78
C MET A 1040 3.26 -16.93 43.36
N ILE A 1041 3.50 -17.09 44.66
CA ILE A 1041 3.24 -18.34 45.39
C ILE A 1041 1.77 -18.73 45.24
N ASP A 1042 0.85 -17.80 45.48
CA ASP A 1042 -0.59 -18.04 45.34
C ASP A 1042 -0.99 -18.46 43.91
N THR A 1043 -0.45 -17.75 42.92
CA THR A 1043 -0.74 -17.99 41.50
C THR A 1043 -0.20 -19.34 41.04
N PHE A 1044 1.03 -19.66 41.43
CA PHE A 1044 1.69 -20.92 41.08
C PHE A 1044 1.03 -22.10 41.79
N ALA A 1045 0.61 -21.93 43.05
CA ALA A 1045 -0.14 -22.93 43.79
C ALA A 1045 -1.52 -23.20 43.16
N ALA A 1046 -2.21 -22.16 42.68
CA ALA A 1046 -3.47 -22.31 41.95
C ALA A 1046 -3.28 -23.09 40.64
N ALA A 1047 -2.25 -22.75 39.86
CA ALA A 1047 -1.89 -23.46 38.63
C ALA A 1047 -1.55 -24.93 38.90
N ALA A 1048 -0.73 -25.19 39.94
CA ALA A 1048 -0.33 -26.54 40.33
C ALA A 1048 -1.51 -27.42 40.72
N ARG A 1049 -2.45 -26.88 41.52
CA ARG A 1049 -3.69 -27.59 41.88
C ARG A 1049 -4.54 -27.88 40.64
N ARG A 1050 -4.71 -26.91 39.74
CA ARG A 1050 -5.52 -27.07 38.53
C ARG A 1050 -4.95 -28.13 37.60
N TRP A 1051 -3.65 -28.07 37.33
CA TRP A 1051 -2.96 -29.05 36.48
C TRP A 1051 -3.00 -30.47 37.05
N THR A 1052 -2.74 -30.61 38.34
CA THR A 1052 -2.83 -31.90 39.05
C THR A 1052 -4.25 -32.47 39.02
N THR A 1053 -5.28 -31.62 39.19
CA THR A 1053 -6.70 -32.02 39.07
C THR A 1053 -7.02 -32.55 37.68
N ASN A 1054 -6.37 -32.01 36.64
CA ASN A 1054 -6.52 -32.45 35.25
C ASN A 1054 -5.66 -33.70 34.93
N GLY A 1055 -5.05 -34.35 35.93
CA GLY A 1055 -4.29 -35.59 35.79
C GLY A 1055 -2.82 -35.42 35.38
N GLY A 1056 -2.32 -34.19 35.30
CA GLY A 1056 -0.93 -33.89 34.99
C GLY A 1056 0.01 -33.93 36.20
N THR A 1057 1.31 -33.99 35.94
CA THR A 1057 2.40 -33.86 36.92
C THR A 1057 2.91 -32.42 36.92
N VAL A 1058 3.27 -31.89 38.09
CA VAL A 1058 3.82 -30.53 38.24
C VAL A 1058 5.20 -30.63 38.86
N ALA A 1059 6.16 -29.88 38.35
CA ALA A 1059 7.49 -29.74 38.96
C ALA A 1059 7.96 -28.29 38.86
N ALA A 1060 8.87 -27.89 39.74
CA ALA A 1060 9.55 -26.60 39.64
C ALA A 1060 10.89 -26.77 38.91
N ILE A 1061 11.28 -25.78 38.11
CA ILE A 1061 12.62 -25.69 37.54
C ILE A 1061 13.38 -24.53 38.18
N ALA A 1062 14.50 -24.85 38.83
CA ALA A 1062 15.35 -23.85 39.49
C ALA A 1062 16.45 -23.39 38.54
N LEU A 1063 16.23 -22.25 37.87
CA LEU A 1063 17.19 -21.68 36.91
C LEU A 1063 18.25 -20.79 37.56
N SER A 1064 18.07 -20.37 38.81
CA SER A 1064 19.05 -19.56 39.51
C SER A 1064 19.28 -19.99 40.96
N ASP A 1065 20.56 -20.18 41.32
CA ASP A 1065 21.05 -20.32 42.70
C ASP A 1065 21.67 -19.03 43.26
N ARG A 1066 21.44 -17.89 42.59
CA ARG A 1066 22.05 -16.59 42.94
C ARG A 1066 21.72 -16.17 44.38
N ASP A 1067 22.74 -16.17 45.23
CA ASP A 1067 22.60 -15.95 46.68
C ASP A 1067 22.33 -14.48 47.03
N ARG A 1068 21.14 -14.20 47.57
CA ARG A 1068 20.85 -12.93 48.28
C ARG A 1068 20.24 -13.14 49.68
N ARG A 1069 19.98 -14.40 50.09
CA ARG A 1069 19.49 -14.93 51.38
C ARG A 1069 19.11 -16.41 51.15
N PRO A 1070 19.42 -17.36 52.05
CA PRO A 1070 19.11 -18.79 51.86
C PRO A 1070 17.63 -19.12 51.62
N THR A 1071 16.71 -18.29 52.15
CA THR A 1071 15.26 -18.44 52.01
C THR A 1071 14.70 -17.85 50.71
N ARG A 1072 15.55 -17.34 49.80
CA ARG A 1072 15.15 -16.70 48.55
C ARG A 1072 15.97 -17.23 47.38
N THR A 1073 15.99 -18.55 47.19
CA THR A 1073 16.44 -19.21 45.96
C THR A 1073 15.24 -19.75 45.20
N ASP A 1074 15.38 -20.03 43.90
CA ASP A 1074 14.28 -20.61 43.11
C ASP A 1074 13.82 -21.95 43.70
N ALA A 1075 14.77 -22.76 44.18
CA ALA A 1075 14.50 -24.03 44.86
C ALA A 1075 13.77 -23.84 46.20
N ALA A 1076 14.14 -22.84 47.01
CA ALA A 1076 13.45 -22.55 48.26
C ALA A 1076 12.02 -22.05 48.02
N LEU A 1077 11.80 -21.24 46.98
CA LEU A 1077 10.46 -20.78 46.60
C LEU A 1077 9.57 -21.94 46.14
N ALA A 1078 10.12 -22.97 45.50
CA ALA A 1078 9.38 -24.17 45.14
C ALA A 1078 8.80 -24.87 46.39
N ALA A 1079 9.53 -24.90 47.52
CA ALA A 1079 9.00 -25.45 48.77
C ALA A 1079 7.80 -24.64 49.29
N HIS A 1080 7.86 -23.30 49.25
CA HIS A 1080 6.72 -22.46 49.64
C HIS A 1080 5.50 -22.62 48.71
N ILE A 1081 5.73 -22.83 47.41
CA ILE A 1081 4.67 -23.16 46.45
C ILE A 1081 4.06 -24.53 46.77
N ALA A 1082 4.89 -25.52 47.11
CA ALA A 1082 4.44 -26.87 47.50
C ALA A 1082 3.52 -26.81 48.73
N ASP A 1083 3.94 -26.09 49.76
CA ASP A 1083 3.16 -25.89 50.99
C ASP A 1083 1.82 -25.18 50.70
N ALA A 1084 1.86 -24.10 49.92
CA ALA A 1084 0.65 -23.36 49.53
C ALA A 1084 -0.29 -24.15 48.61
N ALA A 1085 0.26 -25.07 47.80
CA ALA A 1085 -0.50 -25.95 46.92
C ALA A 1085 -1.11 -27.16 47.67
N GLY A 1086 -0.50 -27.58 48.77
CA GLY A 1086 -0.79 -28.86 49.44
C GLY A 1086 -0.35 -30.07 48.60
N LEU A 1087 0.70 -29.91 47.79
CA LEU A 1087 1.18 -30.92 46.84
C LEU A 1087 2.71 -31.09 46.95
N ALA A 1088 3.21 -32.30 46.71
CA ALA A 1088 4.65 -32.50 46.52
C ALA A 1088 5.06 -31.86 45.19
N LEU A 1089 6.06 -30.95 45.23
CA LEU A 1089 6.58 -30.27 44.05
C LEU A 1089 8.07 -30.60 43.88
N PRO A 1090 8.41 -31.58 43.02
CA PRO A 1090 9.80 -31.91 42.77
C PRO A 1090 10.53 -30.75 42.08
N VAL A 1091 11.83 -30.59 42.34
CA VAL A 1091 12.64 -29.47 41.82
C VAL A 1091 13.70 -30.02 40.86
N VAL A 1092 13.67 -29.57 39.61
CA VAL A 1092 14.68 -29.87 38.59
C VAL A 1092 15.76 -28.79 38.67
N GLY A 1093 16.99 -29.17 39.03
CA GLY A 1093 18.08 -28.25 39.40
C GLY A 1093 18.13 -27.96 40.91
N PRO A 1094 18.86 -26.93 41.37
CA PRO A 1094 19.56 -25.90 40.61
C PRO A 1094 20.89 -26.38 39.99
N GLY A 1095 21.51 -25.53 39.16
CA GLY A 1095 22.86 -25.78 38.61
C GLY A 1095 22.90 -26.67 37.36
N LEU A 1096 21.76 -26.89 36.72
CA LEU A 1096 21.69 -27.62 35.45
C LEU A 1096 22.55 -26.93 34.38
N PRO A 1097 23.30 -27.70 33.57
CA PRO A 1097 23.88 -27.17 32.35
C PRO A 1097 22.80 -26.52 31.47
N PRO A 1098 23.04 -25.34 30.88
CA PRO A 1098 22.01 -24.59 30.15
C PRO A 1098 21.28 -25.37 29.05
N ARG A 1099 21.99 -26.27 28.36
CA ARG A 1099 21.39 -27.14 27.32
C ARG A 1099 20.43 -28.16 27.91
N ILE A 1100 20.71 -28.69 29.10
CA ILE A 1100 19.84 -29.62 29.83
C ILE A 1100 18.62 -28.88 30.36
N ALA A 1101 18.80 -27.70 30.96
CA ALA A 1101 17.68 -26.87 31.44
C ALA A 1101 16.71 -26.50 30.31
N LYS A 1102 17.24 -26.08 29.16
CA LYS A 1102 16.45 -25.78 27.96
C LYS A 1102 15.70 -27.00 27.44
N ALA A 1103 16.32 -28.17 27.47
CA ALA A 1103 15.72 -29.40 27.00
C ALA A 1103 14.69 -29.97 27.99
N ALA A 1104 14.86 -29.76 29.31
CA ALA A 1104 13.84 -30.05 30.31
C ALA A 1104 12.57 -29.24 30.07
N ILE A 1105 12.72 -27.95 29.73
CA ILE A 1105 11.61 -27.09 29.30
C ILE A 1105 10.99 -27.59 27.99
N ALA A 1106 11.80 -27.95 27.00
CA ALA A 1106 11.33 -28.52 25.74
C ALA A 1106 10.51 -29.81 25.96
N ARG A 1107 10.84 -30.58 26.99
CA ARG A 1107 10.17 -31.86 27.31
C ARG A 1107 8.84 -31.69 28.05
N SER A 1108 8.62 -30.52 28.67
CA SER A 1108 7.38 -30.19 29.37
C SER A 1108 6.24 -29.83 28.41
N ASP A 1109 5.00 -30.02 28.85
CA ASP A 1109 3.80 -29.70 28.07
C ASP A 1109 3.38 -28.23 28.24
N ALA A 1110 3.77 -27.62 29.36
CA ALA A 1110 3.63 -26.18 29.57
C ALA A 1110 4.64 -25.62 30.57
N VAL A 1111 4.92 -24.33 30.46
CA VAL A 1111 5.72 -23.56 31.42
C VAL A 1111 4.92 -22.37 31.96
N LEU A 1112 4.86 -22.23 33.27
CA LEU A 1112 4.43 -21.01 33.95
C LEU A 1112 5.64 -20.38 34.64
N GLY A 1113 6.07 -19.21 34.18
CA GLY A 1113 7.34 -18.63 34.61
C GLY A 1113 7.25 -17.17 35.04
N VAL A 1114 8.06 -16.80 36.03
CA VAL A 1114 8.45 -15.40 36.28
C VAL A 1114 9.84 -15.13 35.69
N ARG A 1115 10.69 -16.15 35.68
CA ARG A 1115 12.05 -16.10 35.13
C ARG A 1115 12.02 -15.85 33.62
N PHE A 1116 12.62 -14.74 33.19
CA PHE A 1116 12.78 -14.38 31.78
C PHE A 1116 13.34 -15.54 30.94
N HIS A 1117 14.45 -16.17 31.36
CA HIS A 1117 15.08 -17.24 30.58
C HIS A 1117 14.26 -18.54 30.51
N ALA A 1118 13.34 -18.79 31.46
CA ALA A 1118 12.43 -19.93 31.34
C ALA A 1118 11.47 -19.73 30.15
N LEU A 1119 10.95 -18.51 29.99
CA LEU A 1119 10.06 -18.15 28.88
C LEU A 1119 10.82 -18.11 27.55
N VAL A 1120 12.05 -17.58 27.54
CA VAL A 1120 12.93 -17.63 26.36
C VAL A 1120 13.17 -19.06 25.90
N PHE A 1121 13.49 -19.97 26.83
CA PHE A 1121 13.67 -21.38 26.49
C PHE A 1121 12.39 -21.99 25.94
N ALA A 1122 11.25 -21.82 26.61
CA ALA A 1122 9.96 -22.37 26.18
C ALA A 1122 9.56 -21.89 24.78
N LEU A 1123 9.63 -20.58 24.54
CA LEU A 1123 9.34 -20.00 23.24
C LEU A 1123 10.28 -20.53 22.15
N SER A 1124 11.57 -20.64 22.45
CA SER A 1124 12.56 -21.12 21.47
C SER A 1124 12.42 -22.61 21.15
N THR A 1125 11.73 -23.40 22.00
CA THR A 1125 11.48 -24.83 21.80
C THR A 1125 10.04 -25.12 21.37
N GLY A 1126 9.20 -24.09 21.26
CA GLY A 1126 7.77 -24.22 20.93
C GLY A 1126 6.92 -24.78 22.08
N THR A 1127 7.44 -24.79 23.30
CA THR A 1127 6.70 -25.21 24.49
C THR A 1127 5.67 -24.13 24.86
N PRO A 1128 4.37 -24.47 25.01
CA PRO A 1128 3.37 -23.52 25.48
C PRO A 1128 3.80 -22.87 26.80
N CYS A 1129 3.75 -21.55 26.88
CA CYS A 1129 4.12 -20.85 28.11
C CYS A 1129 3.29 -19.59 28.36
N THR A 1130 3.18 -19.24 29.64
CA THR A 1130 2.65 -17.97 30.13
C THR A 1130 3.53 -17.48 31.29
N GLY A 1131 3.42 -16.21 31.65
CA GLY A 1131 4.21 -15.65 32.75
C GLY A 1131 3.59 -14.43 33.42
N LEU A 1132 4.22 -14.03 34.52
CA LEU A 1132 3.84 -12.86 35.31
C LEU A 1132 4.62 -11.63 34.81
N ALA A 1133 3.92 -10.60 34.34
CA ALA A 1133 4.51 -9.47 33.61
C ALA A 1133 5.07 -8.38 34.55
N TRP A 1134 5.86 -8.77 35.55
CA TRP A 1134 6.32 -7.87 36.61
C TRP A 1134 7.67 -7.21 36.34
N GLU A 1135 8.54 -7.91 35.63
CA GLU A 1135 9.82 -7.37 35.18
C GLU A 1135 9.66 -6.75 33.79
N PRO A 1136 10.27 -5.57 33.51
CA PRO A 1136 10.15 -4.93 32.20
C PRO A 1136 10.56 -5.84 31.04
N GLU A 1137 11.56 -6.69 31.25
CA GLU A 1137 12.09 -7.63 30.25
C GLU A 1137 11.09 -8.76 29.96
N THR A 1138 10.50 -9.34 31.01
CA THR A 1138 9.45 -10.35 30.90
C THR A 1138 8.16 -9.79 30.31
N ARG A 1139 7.76 -8.57 30.68
CA ARG A 1139 6.59 -7.89 30.10
C ARG A 1139 6.78 -7.66 28.60
N ALA A 1140 7.94 -7.13 28.20
CA ALA A 1140 8.25 -6.92 26.80
C ALA A 1140 8.20 -8.25 26.01
N LEU A 1141 8.73 -9.34 26.58
CA LEU A 1141 8.67 -10.67 25.94
C LEU A 1141 7.23 -11.19 25.79
N ILE A 1142 6.39 -11.02 26.81
CA ILE A 1142 4.98 -11.43 26.78
C ILE A 1142 4.21 -10.62 25.72
N GLU A 1143 4.43 -9.31 25.65
CA GLU A 1143 3.82 -8.43 24.65
C GLU A 1143 4.28 -8.77 23.22
N ASP A 1144 5.59 -8.93 23.01
CA ASP A 1144 6.20 -9.22 21.71
C ASP A 1144 5.71 -10.57 21.14
N HIS A 1145 5.44 -11.55 22.00
CA HIS A 1145 4.98 -12.89 21.61
C HIS A 1145 3.47 -13.11 21.82
N ARG A 1146 2.71 -12.05 22.17
CA ARG A 1146 1.26 -12.10 22.42
C ARG A 1146 0.84 -13.23 23.38
N LEU A 1147 1.65 -13.48 24.40
CA LEU A 1147 1.35 -14.49 25.41
C LEU A 1147 0.24 -13.97 26.34
N THR A 1148 -0.59 -14.89 26.83
CA THR A 1148 -1.54 -14.60 27.91
C THR A 1148 -0.75 -14.21 29.16
N THR A 1149 -1.19 -13.18 29.88
CA THR A 1149 -0.60 -12.79 31.16
C THR A 1149 -1.21 -13.60 32.30
N ALA A 1150 -0.37 -14.16 33.18
CA ALA A 1150 -0.86 -14.91 34.34
C ALA A 1150 -1.25 -14.02 35.53
N ASP A 1151 -1.29 -12.69 35.36
CA ASP A 1151 -1.62 -11.74 36.42
C ASP A 1151 -3.11 -11.79 36.83
N ASP A 1152 -3.98 -12.24 35.93
CA ASP A 1152 -5.39 -12.55 36.24
C ASP A 1152 -5.57 -14.07 36.40
N GLY A 1153 -5.96 -14.49 37.60
CA GLY A 1153 -6.24 -15.90 37.91
C GLY A 1153 -7.30 -16.53 37.01
N ARG A 1154 -8.26 -15.77 36.46
CA ARG A 1154 -9.25 -16.31 35.52
C ARG A 1154 -8.66 -16.61 34.16
N GLU A 1155 -7.82 -15.71 33.64
CA GLU A 1155 -7.13 -15.90 32.36
C GLU A 1155 -6.14 -17.05 32.44
N LEU A 1156 -5.42 -17.18 33.56
CA LEU A 1156 -4.52 -18.29 33.82
C LEU A 1156 -5.25 -19.64 33.81
N ILE A 1157 -6.38 -19.75 34.50
CA ILE A 1157 -7.16 -21.00 34.54
C ILE A 1157 -7.74 -21.31 33.14
N ALA A 1158 -8.26 -20.31 32.44
CA ALA A 1158 -8.74 -20.49 31.06
C ALA A 1158 -7.61 -20.96 30.12
N TRP A 1159 -6.41 -20.42 30.30
CA TRP A 1159 -5.22 -20.84 29.55
C TRP A 1159 -4.84 -22.29 29.86
N LEU A 1160 -4.79 -22.67 31.15
CA LEU A 1160 -4.51 -24.05 31.59
C LEU A 1160 -5.56 -25.04 31.06
N ASP A 1161 -6.83 -24.67 31.06
CA ASP A 1161 -7.92 -25.51 30.55
C ASP A 1161 -7.88 -25.67 29.03
N ALA A 1162 -7.49 -24.61 28.31
CA ALA A 1162 -7.32 -24.65 26.86
C ALA A 1162 -6.19 -25.59 26.42
N ILE A 1163 -5.13 -25.74 27.22
CA ILE A 1163 -4.01 -26.63 26.91
C ILE A 1163 -4.21 -28.06 27.43
N THR A 1164 -5.14 -28.29 28.37
CA THR A 1164 -5.42 -29.61 28.99
C THR A 1164 -6.68 -30.32 28.47
N THR A 1165 -7.31 -29.84 27.39
CA THR A 1165 -8.57 -30.42 26.86
C THR A 1165 -8.33 -31.84 26.30
N PRO A 1166 -9.29 -32.79 26.41
CA PRO A 1166 -9.04 -34.22 26.13
C PRO A 1166 -8.68 -34.58 24.68
N THR A 1167 -8.75 -33.63 23.74
CA THR A 1167 -8.32 -33.78 22.35
C THR A 1167 -6.83 -33.51 22.13
N THR A 1168 -6.09 -32.94 23.10
CA THR A 1168 -4.66 -32.60 22.96
C THR A 1168 -3.71 -33.49 23.76
N LEU A 1169 -4.22 -34.40 24.60
CA LEU A 1169 -3.39 -35.43 25.24
C LEU A 1169 -3.26 -36.63 24.29
N PRO A 1170 -2.07 -36.93 23.73
CA PRO A 1170 -1.91 -38.08 22.85
C PRO A 1170 -2.09 -39.36 23.67
N SER A 1171 -3.26 -39.99 23.53
CA SER A 1171 -3.34 -41.44 23.71
C SER A 1171 -2.53 -42.07 22.57
N ALA A 1172 -1.43 -42.74 22.95
CA ALA A 1172 -0.47 -43.44 22.10
C ALA A 1172 0.56 -42.58 21.35
N ARG A 1173 1.59 -42.13 22.09
CA ARG A 1173 2.97 -42.25 21.58
C ARG A 1173 3.34 -43.74 21.59
N ARG A 1174 3.36 -44.36 20.41
CA ARG A 1174 4.15 -45.54 20.06
C ARG A 1174 4.92 -45.25 18.79
#